data_AF-A0A653N4U3-F1
#
_entry.id   AF-A0A653N4U3-F1
#
_cell.length_a   1.000
_cell.length_b   1.000
_cell.length_c   1.000
_cell.angle_alpha   90.00
_cell.angle_beta   90.00
_cell.angle_gamma   90.00
#
_symmetry.space_group_name_H-M   'P 1'
#
loop_
_entity.id
_entity.type
_entity.pdbx_description
1 polymer ?
#
loop_
_entity_poly.entity_id
_entity_poly.type
_entity_poly.pdbx_seq_one_letter_code
_entity_poly.pdbx_strand_id
1 'polypeptide(L)'
;MLCGTALAAGVIVVSTSANAQCAFPPAVGNDIYTCTSATSTGGLSDLVGDNSLLLPVGGSGTLNGSVVFGDGADRVEINSGTITGAVDQGAGRDSFVITGGAVLGGVQQGGGVDDFRMTGGAIQSLNQGDDFDTFFMSGGRIIDFFDDGDRAVMTGGRIGRVNMKLANNVFDMSGGIIDRNLVTGFGDDTIVISGGEIGGNISVSGGADSLTVTGGSVGGEVRMSVGNDSFVWDGGGIIYGMIDMGGDDDVAVLRNLTAANMGRTPAILGGEGDDGLTLDNVTSAGVARFQGWESVYLTNDTELTMDGALVLGDAGSGTGVLSIDATSTLFGGGLNGSISPFLNGSLARVVNAGRIDLTNGAAGAGDRFTITGDFVGADGLVLLDTVLGDDSSASDRLVILGGSASGTTSLSILNRGGVGASTAVDGIMVVEAANGASTAGGAFALNGRVAAGAFEYFLFRGGVSQGTTDNWYLRSTVVTPPPSVPAPQPAPAPPPLEPPVPAPPPQPPEPPAPPVITKLSRRRLCLFAKLCRGAVRGRDRRGRAGLGRWATDGHDGRRDEGVSRGRGPDAGPADRGGGGGCARLSRRGLCGVRGLAVGAVRGSCSAVEFRGVSAAQGPGGATGGPAGRRVPDPWCGGVRPGDRGGGASRGADADGGGECAQRRGAGGLGCFAGSAAGAAAKPEAGQFGGRVVRQRSEGRALPRSAGGGAARQADGADELVRGGCHAG
;
A
#
# COMPACT_ATOMS: atom_id res chain seq x y z
N MET A 1 46.99 -64.19 -56.86
CA MET A 1 47.95 -63.31 -57.55
C MET A 1 47.28 -61.95 -57.71
N LEU A 2 47.79 -60.82 -57.21
CA LEU A 2 48.78 -60.57 -56.13
C LEU A 2 48.04 -59.67 -55.11
N CYS A 3 48.10 -59.88 -53.80
CA CYS A 3 49.20 -59.50 -52.90
C CYS A 3 49.64 -58.04 -53.04
N GLY A 4 49.30 -57.21 -52.05
CA GLY A 4 49.62 -55.78 -51.99
C GLY A 4 49.28 -55.20 -50.62
N THR A 5 50.20 -55.34 -49.66
CA THR A 5 50.04 -54.89 -48.28
C THR A 5 50.36 -53.41 -48.13
N ALA A 6 49.39 -52.60 -47.68
CA ALA A 6 49.61 -51.22 -47.26
C ALA A 6 49.47 -51.11 -45.73
N LEU A 7 50.52 -50.67 -45.05
CA LEU A 7 50.45 -50.33 -43.63
C LEU A 7 49.72 -48.99 -43.49
N ALA A 8 48.46 -49.03 -43.03
CA ALA A 8 47.80 -47.84 -42.52
C ALA A 8 48.37 -47.51 -41.14
N ALA A 9 49.40 -46.65 -41.10
CA ALA A 9 49.94 -46.14 -39.84
C ALA A 9 48.86 -45.32 -39.13
N GLY A 10 48.33 -45.84 -38.03
CA GLY A 10 47.39 -45.13 -37.19
C GLY A 10 48.06 -43.92 -36.57
N VAL A 11 47.74 -42.72 -37.09
CA VAL A 11 48.13 -41.46 -36.45
C VAL A 11 47.32 -41.32 -35.17
N ILE A 12 47.85 -41.90 -34.08
CA ILE A 12 47.47 -41.50 -32.74
C ILE A 12 47.92 -40.05 -32.60
N VAL A 13 46.99 -39.12 -32.73
CA VAL A 13 47.21 -37.74 -32.31
C VAL A 13 47.31 -37.76 -30.79
N VAL A 14 48.53 -37.96 -30.30
CA VAL A 14 48.86 -37.78 -28.89
C VAL A 14 48.75 -36.28 -28.64
N SER A 15 47.59 -35.84 -28.15
CA SER A 15 47.35 -34.47 -27.70
C SER A 15 48.41 -34.11 -26.66
N THR A 16 49.33 -33.22 -27.04
CA THR A 16 50.57 -32.99 -26.31
C THR A 16 50.32 -32.26 -25.00
N SER A 17 50.74 -32.89 -23.90
CA SER A 17 50.94 -32.30 -22.57
C SER A 17 49.80 -31.42 -22.03
N ALA A 18 48.88 -32.05 -21.28
CA ALA A 18 48.06 -31.35 -20.29
C ALA A 18 48.94 -30.90 -19.10
N ASN A 19 49.81 -29.91 -19.33
CA ASN A 19 50.62 -29.26 -18.28
C ASN A 19 49.74 -28.29 -17.49
N ALA A 20 48.84 -28.87 -16.70
CA ALA A 20 47.77 -28.18 -15.99
C ALA A 20 48.27 -27.53 -14.68
N GLN A 21 49.31 -26.70 -14.80
CA GLN A 21 49.97 -25.98 -13.72
C GLN A 21 49.79 -24.47 -13.93
N CYS A 22 49.65 -23.70 -12.85
CA CYS A 22 49.47 -22.24 -12.90
C CYS A 22 50.76 -21.52 -13.33
N ALA A 23 51.06 -21.58 -14.62
CA ALA A 23 52.22 -20.97 -15.25
C ALA A 23 51.76 -20.10 -16.43
N PHE A 24 52.22 -18.85 -16.45
CA PHE A 24 51.79 -17.83 -17.40
C PHE A 24 53.01 -17.42 -18.24
N PRO A 25 53.21 -18.02 -19.43
CA PRO A 25 54.26 -17.57 -20.34
C PRO A 25 53.87 -16.20 -20.93
N PRO A 26 54.80 -15.27 -21.16
CA PRO A 26 54.48 -14.02 -21.84
C PRO A 26 54.00 -14.29 -23.27
N ALA A 27 52.82 -13.78 -23.60
CA ALA A 27 52.20 -13.86 -24.91
C ALA A 27 51.88 -12.44 -25.43
N VAL A 28 51.15 -12.32 -26.55
CA VAL A 28 50.86 -11.03 -27.20
C VAL A 28 49.58 -11.15 -28.05
N GLY A 29 48.51 -10.50 -27.61
CA GLY A 29 47.20 -10.55 -28.25
C GLY A 29 46.24 -11.40 -27.44
N ASN A 30 45.24 -11.98 -28.11
CA ASN A 30 44.14 -12.68 -27.45
C ASN A 30 44.58 -14.05 -26.91
N ASP A 31 44.96 -14.12 -25.63
CA ASP A 31 45.57 -15.30 -25.01
C ASP A 31 44.70 -15.98 -23.93
N ILE A 32 44.87 -17.31 -23.78
CA ILE A 32 44.01 -18.14 -22.91
C ILE A 32 44.86 -18.86 -21.86
N TYR A 33 44.73 -18.40 -20.62
CA TYR A 33 45.41 -18.88 -19.43
C TYR A 33 44.53 -19.86 -18.65
N THR A 34 45.11 -20.95 -18.12
CA THR A 34 44.37 -21.95 -17.34
C THR A 34 45.17 -22.44 -16.15
N CYS A 35 44.67 -22.20 -14.95
CA CYS A 35 45.34 -22.49 -13.68
C CYS A 35 44.57 -23.58 -12.91
N THR A 36 44.93 -24.85 -13.13
CA THR A 36 44.22 -25.98 -12.50
C THR A 36 44.89 -26.52 -11.23
N SER A 37 46.20 -26.36 -11.08
CA SER A 37 46.94 -26.90 -9.93
C SER A 37 48.25 -26.18 -9.62
N ALA A 38 48.73 -26.36 -8.39
CA ALA A 38 49.90 -25.73 -7.79
C ALA A 38 49.83 -24.19 -7.70
N THR A 39 50.88 -23.59 -7.15
CA THR A 39 51.01 -22.15 -6.95
C THR A 39 51.83 -21.54 -8.08
N SER A 40 51.37 -20.41 -8.65
CA SER A 40 52.16 -19.64 -9.61
C SER A 40 53.35 -18.94 -8.95
N THR A 41 54.36 -18.59 -9.75
CA THR A 41 55.56 -17.87 -9.27
C THR A 41 55.35 -16.36 -9.07
N GLY A 42 54.14 -15.87 -9.29
CA GLY A 42 53.72 -14.47 -9.20
C GLY A 42 52.29 -14.28 -9.69
N GLY A 43 51.89 -13.03 -9.95
CA GLY A 43 50.61 -12.73 -10.60
C GLY A 43 50.55 -13.13 -12.09
N LEU A 44 49.42 -12.82 -12.72
CA LEU A 44 49.23 -12.80 -14.17
C LEU A 44 49.13 -11.33 -14.59
N SER A 45 49.82 -10.95 -15.67
CA SER A 45 49.61 -9.65 -16.30
C SER A 45 49.81 -9.75 -17.80
N ASP A 46 48.78 -9.35 -18.56
CA ASP A 46 48.79 -9.31 -20.02
C ASP A 46 47.89 -8.15 -20.48
N LEU A 47 48.47 -7.13 -21.08
CA LEU A 47 47.82 -5.82 -21.22
C LEU A 47 47.35 -5.52 -22.66
N VAL A 48 47.28 -6.54 -23.54
CA VAL A 48 47.07 -6.34 -24.98
C VAL A 48 46.19 -7.44 -25.60
N GLY A 49 44.93 -7.13 -25.88
CA GLY A 49 44.00 -8.01 -26.60
C GLY A 49 42.99 -8.73 -25.69
N ASP A 50 42.11 -9.54 -26.27
CA ASP A 50 41.02 -10.19 -25.51
C ASP A 50 41.54 -11.47 -24.81
N ASN A 51 41.84 -11.38 -23.51
CA ASN A 51 42.43 -12.45 -22.71
C ASN A 51 41.37 -13.23 -21.91
N SER A 52 41.73 -14.46 -21.51
CA SER A 52 40.91 -15.20 -20.55
C SER A 52 41.73 -16.01 -19.55
N LEU A 53 41.28 -16.03 -18.29
CA LEU A 53 41.81 -16.86 -17.21
C LEU A 53 40.74 -17.84 -16.72
N LEU A 54 41.05 -19.14 -16.73
CA LEU A 54 40.20 -20.20 -16.19
C LEU A 54 40.84 -20.91 -14.99
N LEU A 55 40.15 -20.92 -13.84
CA LEU A 55 40.39 -21.85 -12.74
C LEU A 55 39.23 -22.88 -12.75
N PRO A 56 39.41 -24.08 -13.33
CA PRO A 56 38.31 -25.01 -13.63
C PRO A 56 37.76 -25.72 -12.40
N VAL A 57 36.61 -26.38 -12.55
CA VAL A 57 35.95 -27.17 -11.49
C VAL A 57 36.89 -28.25 -10.96
N GLY A 58 37.02 -28.36 -9.63
CA GLY A 58 37.84 -29.39 -8.97
C GLY A 58 39.36 -29.16 -9.01
N GLY A 59 39.81 -28.00 -9.48
CA GLY A 59 41.21 -27.59 -9.40
C GLY A 59 41.69 -27.23 -7.98
N SER A 60 43.00 -27.09 -7.87
CA SER A 60 43.73 -26.64 -6.67
C SER A 60 44.71 -25.50 -6.97
N GLY A 61 44.51 -24.82 -8.10
CA GLY A 61 45.36 -23.73 -8.56
C GLY A 61 45.37 -22.54 -7.61
N THR A 62 46.54 -21.93 -7.42
CA THR A 62 46.71 -20.70 -6.63
C THR A 62 47.50 -19.67 -7.43
N LEU A 63 46.88 -18.54 -7.79
CA LEU A 63 47.60 -17.39 -8.31
C LEU A 63 48.17 -16.61 -7.14
N ASN A 64 49.50 -16.61 -7.01
CA ASN A 64 50.22 -15.91 -5.94
C ASN A 64 50.57 -14.47 -6.35
N GLY A 65 49.54 -13.64 -6.50
CA GLY A 65 49.61 -12.26 -6.94
C GLY A 65 48.27 -11.81 -7.54
N SER A 66 48.23 -10.61 -8.09
CA SER A 66 47.06 -10.10 -8.82
C SER A 66 46.95 -10.71 -10.23
N VAL A 67 45.77 -10.59 -10.82
CA VAL A 67 45.55 -10.63 -12.27
C VAL A 67 45.36 -9.19 -12.72
N VAL A 68 46.04 -8.79 -13.80
CA VAL A 68 45.91 -7.46 -14.42
C VAL A 68 45.85 -7.62 -15.93
N PHE A 69 44.67 -7.41 -16.52
CA PHE A 69 44.50 -7.32 -17.97
C PHE A 69 44.52 -5.85 -18.45
N GLY A 70 43.92 -5.49 -19.59
CA GLY A 70 44.14 -4.18 -20.23
C GLY A 70 42.98 -3.69 -21.08
N ASP A 71 43.29 -3.11 -22.25
CA ASP A 71 42.27 -2.72 -23.23
C ASP A 71 41.84 -3.99 -24.01
N GLY A 72 40.62 -4.51 -23.77
CA GLY A 72 40.18 -5.80 -24.32
C GLY A 72 38.71 -6.15 -24.07
N ALA A 73 38.31 -7.38 -24.44
CA ALA A 73 37.08 -8.02 -23.99
C ALA A 73 37.43 -9.22 -23.09
N ASP A 74 37.88 -8.91 -21.87
CA ASP A 74 38.60 -9.82 -20.97
C ASP A 74 37.67 -10.70 -20.13
N ARG A 75 38.13 -11.93 -19.83
CA ARG A 75 37.28 -12.95 -19.18
C ARG A 75 37.95 -13.76 -18.08
N VAL A 76 37.51 -13.57 -16.84
CA VAL A 76 37.96 -14.36 -15.68
C VAL A 76 36.87 -15.34 -15.24
N GLU A 77 37.18 -16.63 -15.18
CA GLU A 77 36.27 -17.69 -14.71
C GLU A 77 36.90 -18.51 -13.56
N ILE A 78 36.25 -18.50 -12.40
CA ILE A 78 36.72 -19.13 -11.17
C ILE A 78 35.68 -20.14 -10.66
N ASN A 79 35.99 -21.42 -10.84
CA ASN A 79 35.18 -22.53 -10.31
C ASN A 79 35.84 -23.22 -9.10
N SER A 80 37.12 -22.96 -8.85
CA SER A 80 37.89 -23.48 -7.72
C SER A 80 39.18 -22.65 -7.51
N GLY A 81 40.04 -23.06 -6.58
CA GLY A 81 41.33 -22.43 -6.35
C GLY A 81 41.24 -21.04 -5.71
N THR A 82 42.35 -20.29 -5.77
CA THR A 82 42.50 -18.99 -5.10
C THR A 82 43.32 -18.01 -5.94
N ILE A 83 42.89 -16.76 -6.03
CA ILE A 83 43.73 -15.61 -6.41
C ILE A 83 44.07 -14.84 -5.13
N THR A 84 45.36 -14.66 -4.82
CA THR A 84 45.77 -14.01 -3.56
C THR A 84 45.89 -12.49 -3.64
N GLY A 85 46.02 -11.93 -4.85
CA GLY A 85 45.93 -10.49 -5.11
C GLY A 85 44.55 -10.06 -5.58
N ALA A 86 44.51 -8.89 -6.21
CA ALA A 86 43.32 -8.35 -6.87
C ALA A 86 43.10 -8.97 -8.26
N VAL A 87 41.94 -8.73 -8.84
CA VAL A 87 41.70 -8.87 -10.28
C VAL A 87 41.36 -7.48 -10.80
N ASP A 88 42.05 -7.07 -11.86
CA ASP A 88 41.86 -5.81 -12.57
C ASP A 88 41.73 -6.20 -14.05
N GLN A 89 40.57 -5.97 -14.66
CA GLN A 89 40.33 -6.39 -16.05
C GLN A 89 40.73 -5.30 -17.06
N GLY A 90 40.49 -4.03 -16.76
CA GLY A 90 41.10 -2.90 -17.47
C GLY A 90 40.05 -2.00 -18.08
N ALA A 91 39.76 -2.17 -19.37
CA ALA A 91 38.68 -1.45 -20.05
C ALA A 91 38.22 -2.16 -21.33
N GLY A 92 36.90 -2.22 -21.54
CA GLY A 92 36.32 -2.59 -22.82
C GLY A 92 34.97 -3.29 -22.72
N ARG A 93 34.94 -4.63 -22.56
CA ARG A 93 33.67 -5.35 -22.39
C ARG A 93 33.84 -6.74 -21.79
N ASP A 94 33.83 -6.78 -20.48
CA ASP A 94 34.48 -7.81 -19.69
C ASP A 94 33.50 -8.74 -18.98
N SER A 95 33.99 -9.90 -18.56
CA SER A 95 33.17 -10.89 -17.85
C SER A 95 33.89 -11.59 -16.72
N PHE A 96 33.28 -11.56 -15.53
CA PHE A 96 33.76 -12.20 -14.32
C PHE A 96 32.76 -13.24 -13.82
N VAL A 97 33.11 -14.52 -13.89
CA VAL A 97 32.23 -15.62 -13.48
C VAL A 97 32.84 -16.38 -12.30
N ILE A 98 32.19 -16.39 -11.14
CA ILE A 98 32.63 -17.14 -9.96
C ILE A 98 31.56 -18.10 -9.43
N THR A 99 31.88 -19.40 -9.46
CA THR A 99 31.02 -20.48 -8.96
C THR A 99 31.62 -21.19 -7.73
N GLY A 100 32.91 -20.99 -7.48
CA GLY A 100 33.68 -21.56 -6.37
C GLY A 100 35.04 -20.89 -6.23
N GLY A 101 35.88 -21.37 -5.32
CA GLY A 101 37.19 -20.74 -5.07
C GLY A 101 37.11 -19.37 -4.37
N ALA A 102 38.17 -18.58 -4.43
CA ALA A 102 38.23 -17.25 -3.81
C ALA A 102 39.16 -16.25 -4.54
N VAL A 103 38.82 -14.95 -4.46
CA VAL A 103 39.75 -13.82 -4.71
C VAL A 103 39.93 -13.06 -3.40
N LEU A 104 41.18 -12.88 -2.95
CA LEU A 104 41.49 -12.25 -1.67
C LEU A 104 41.70 -10.72 -1.76
N GLY A 105 41.98 -10.21 -2.96
CA GLY A 105 41.85 -8.79 -3.28
C GLY A 105 40.47 -8.45 -3.86
N GLY A 106 40.27 -7.18 -4.20
CA GLY A 106 39.08 -6.73 -4.94
C GLY A 106 39.10 -7.19 -6.39
N VAL A 107 37.92 -7.20 -7.01
CA VAL A 107 37.71 -7.28 -8.46
C VAL A 107 37.38 -5.87 -8.95
N GLN A 108 38.08 -5.42 -9.98
CA GLN A 108 37.74 -4.26 -10.80
C GLN A 108 37.51 -4.74 -12.23
N GLN A 109 36.45 -4.27 -12.89
CA GLN A 109 36.21 -4.53 -14.31
C GLN A 109 36.73 -3.34 -15.13
N GLY A 110 36.21 -2.13 -14.90
CA GLY A 110 36.92 -0.87 -15.14
C GLY A 110 36.06 0.20 -15.82
N GLY A 111 35.90 0.08 -17.13
CA GLY A 111 35.04 0.96 -17.93
C GLY A 111 34.63 0.24 -19.20
N GLY A 112 33.33 0.07 -19.41
CA GLY A 112 32.82 -0.88 -20.39
C GLY A 112 31.37 -1.30 -20.16
N VAL A 113 31.01 -2.47 -20.68
CA VAL A 113 29.65 -3.02 -20.54
C VAL A 113 29.78 -4.45 -20.03
N ASP A 114 29.90 -4.58 -18.71
CA ASP A 114 30.51 -5.75 -18.10
C ASP A 114 29.47 -6.69 -17.43
N ASP A 115 29.81 -7.98 -17.37
CA ASP A 115 28.99 -9.03 -16.74
C ASP A 115 29.70 -9.62 -15.52
N PHE A 116 29.14 -9.39 -14.33
CA PHE A 116 29.54 -10.06 -13.10
C PHE A 116 28.53 -11.14 -12.71
N ARG A 117 29.00 -12.38 -12.59
CA ARG A 117 28.16 -13.54 -12.26
C ARG A 117 28.71 -14.37 -11.11
N MET A 118 28.04 -14.30 -9.95
CA MET A 118 28.41 -15.06 -8.75
C MET A 118 27.34 -16.06 -8.32
N THR A 119 27.66 -17.36 -8.37
CA THR A 119 26.81 -18.44 -7.84
C THR A 119 27.43 -19.16 -6.65
N GLY A 120 28.68 -18.83 -6.29
CA GLY A 120 29.44 -19.45 -5.21
C GLY A 120 30.80 -18.77 -5.03
N GLY A 121 31.69 -19.37 -4.24
CA GLY A 121 33.00 -18.80 -3.92
C GLY A 121 32.94 -17.53 -3.06
N ALA A 122 34.04 -16.77 -3.02
CA ALA A 122 34.12 -15.48 -2.31
C ALA A 122 35.06 -14.49 -3.00
N ILE A 123 34.74 -13.19 -2.93
CA ILE A 123 35.63 -12.09 -3.33
C ILE A 123 35.66 -11.00 -2.24
N GLN A 124 36.74 -10.22 -2.15
CA GLN A 124 36.85 -9.17 -1.13
C GLN A 124 35.88 -8.01 -1.40
N SER A 125 35.84 -7.53 -2.64
CA SER A 125 34.96 -6.46 -3.13
C SER A 125 34.81 -6.55 -4.64
N LEU A 126 33.77 -5.91 -5.18
CA LEU A 126 33.54 -5.71 -6.61
C LEU A 126 33.40 -4.21 -6.90
N ASN A 127 34.02 -3.79 -7.98
CA ASN A 127 33.73 -2.56 -8.69
C ASN A 127 33.52 -2.94 -10.17
N GLN A 128 32.46 -2.46 -10.82
CA GLN A 128 32.27 -2.68 -12.27
C GLN A 128 32.77 -1.45 -13.02
N GLY A 129 32.09 -0.29 -12.95
CA GLY A 129 32.73 1.01 -13.16
C GLY A 129 31.88 2.07 -13.87
N ASP A 130 32.38 2.53 -15.03
CA ASP A 130 31.69 3.47 -15.93
C ASP A 130 31.09 2.72 -17.14
N ASP A 131 30.05 3.32 -17.76
CA ASP A 131 29.19 2.83 -18.87
C ASP A 131 27.89 2.07 -18.44
N PHE A 132 27.66 0.79 -18.78
CA PHE A 132 26.40 0.08 -18.40
C PHE A 132 26.65 -1.38 -18.02
N ASP A 133 26.56 -1.65 -16.73
CA ASP A 133 27.00 -2.92 -16.16
C ASP A 133 25.85 -3.84 -15.70
N THR A 134 26.16 -5.13 -15.66
CA THR A 134 25.24 -6.19 -15.26
C THR A 134 25.80 -7.05 -14.14
N PHE A 135 24.98 -7.27 -13.11
CA PHE A 135 25.33 -8.04 -11.93
C PHE A 135 24.30 -9.14 -11.65
N PHE A 136 24.77 -10.36 -11.43
CA PHE A 136 23.93 -11.49 -10.99
C PHE A 136 24.55 -12.23 -9.81
N MET A 137 23.79 -12.33 -8.71
CA MET A 137 24.15 -13.14 -7.54
C MET A 137 23.06 -14.16 -7.20
N SER A 138 23.45 -15.41 -6.97
CA SER A 138 22.57 -16.47 -6.43
C SER A 138 23.19 -17.29 -5.30
N GLY A 139 24.38 -16.90 -4.84
CA GLY A 139 25.19 -17.64 -3.86
C GLY A 139 26.53 -16.96 -3.66
N GLY A 140 27.40 -17.54 -2.84
CA GLY A 140 28.73 -16.97 -2.57
C GLY A 140 28.73 -15.74 -1.65
N ARG A 141 29.88 -15.06 -1.57
CA ARG A 141 30.14 -13.94 -0.65
C ARG A 141 30.96 -12.83 -1.31
N ILE A 142 30.42 -11.62 -1.32
CA ILE A 142 31.20 -10.38 -1.50
C ILE A 142 31.43 -9.80 -0.10
N ILE A 143 32.70 -9.68 0.33
CA ILE A 143 33.03 -9.48 1.75
C ILE A 143 32.73 -8.06 2.23
N ASP A 144 33.21 -7.03 1.52
CA ASP A 144 33.00 -5.63 1.90
C ASP A 144 31.95 -4.94 1.03
N PHE A 145 32.12 -4.88 -0.30
CA PHE A 145 31.25 -4.05 -1.15
C PHE A 145 31.07 -4.53 -2.58
N PHE A 146 29.92 -4.18 -3.16
CA PHE A 146 29.68 -4.03 -4.58
C PHE A 146 29.35 -2.55 -4.82
N ASP A 147 30.23 -1.84 -5.53
CA ASP A 147 30.09 -0.42 -5.87
C ASP A 147 30.14 -0.27 -7.40
N ASP A 148 29.45 0.72 -7.96
CA ASP A 148 29.35 1.03 -9.40
C ASP A 148 28.87 -0.16 -10.26
N GLY A 149 27.60 -0.12 -10.67
CA GLY A 149 27.07 -1.04 -11.68
C GLY A 149 25.54 -1.01 -11.73
N ASP A 150 24.98 -0.86 -12.93
CA ASP A 150 23.62 -0.37 -13.16
C ASP A 150 22.53 -1.39 -12.87
N ARG A 151 22.68 -2.63 -13.36
CA ARG A 151 21.58 -3.61 -13.40
C ARG A 151 21.90 -4.88 -12.64
N ALA A 152 21.53 -4.86 -11.35
CA ALA A 152 21.79 -5.91 -10.39
C ALA A 152 20.58 -6.81 -10.10
N VAL A 153 20.82 -8.13 -10.04
CA VAL A 153 19.84 -9.14 -9.66
C VAL A 153 20.42 -10.05 -8.57
N MET A 154 19.83 -10.01 -7.37
CA MET A 154 20.27 -10.76 -6.19
C MET A 154 19.19 -11.73 -5.72
N THR A 155 19.39 -13.02 -6.02
CA THR A 155 18.48 -14.12 -5.66
C THR A 155 18.97 -14.94 -4.45
N GLY A 156 20.19 -14.69 -3.99
CA GLY A 156 20.87 -15.42 -2.93
C GLY A 156 22.31 -14.95 -2.76
N GLY A 157 23.03 -15.51 -1.79
CA GLY A 157 24.39 -15.07 -1.43
C GLY A 157 24.39 -13.96 -0.36
N ARG A 158 25.56 -13.35 -0.14
CA ARG A 158 25.75 -12.32 0.90
C ARG A 158 26.72 -11.21 0.46
N ILE A 159 26.32 -9.95 0.57
CA ILE A 159 27.13 -8.76 0.21
C ILE A 159 27.34 -7.88 1.46
N GLY A 160 28.48 -7.20 1.60
CA GLY A 160 28.77 -6.34 2.74
C GLY A 160 28.10 -4.95 2.69
N ARG A 161 27.98 -4.33 1.52
CA ARG A 161 27.18 -3.12 1.18
C ARG A 161 26.95 -3.09 -0.33
N VAL A 162 25.96 -2.33 -0.80
CA VAL A 162 25.78 -1.99 -2.22
C VAL A 162 25.76 -0.46 -2.40
N ASN A 163 26.39 0.06 -3.44
CA ASN A 163 26.48 1.50 -3.75
C ASN A 163 26.65 1.76 -5.27
N MET A 164 25.56 1.91 -6.02
CA MET A 164 25.57 1.90 -7.50
C MET A 164 25.92 3.28 -8.14
N LYS A 165 25.97 4.33 -7.31
CA LYS A 165 26.40 5.73 -7.54
C LYS A 165 25.59 6.61 -8.51
N LEU A 166 25.88 6.59 -9.81
CA LEU A 166 25.53 7.70 -10.74
C LEU A 166 24.99 7.19 -12.08
N ALA A 167 23.80 6.61 -12.07
CA ALA A 167 23.10 6.06 -13.22
C ALA A 167 21.60 5.93 -12.91
N ASN A 168 20.78 5.54 -13.89
CA ASN A 168 19.40 5.12 -13.65
C ASN A 168 19.41 3.62 -13.30
N ASN A 169 19.61 3.29 -12.02
CA ASN A 169 19.94 1.94 -11.55
C ASN A 169 18.72 1.03 -11.41
N VAL A 170 18.96 -0.29 -11.45
CA VAL A 170 17.95 -1.32 -11.18
C VAL A 170 18.51 -2.39 -10.24
N PHE A 171 17.97 -2.49 -9.02
CA PHE A 171 18.32 -3.53 -8.04
C PHE A 171 17.13 -4.44 -7.71
N ASP A 172 17.12 -5.66 -8.27
CA ASP A 172 16.09 -6.69 -8.04
C ASP A 172 16.59 -7.72 -7.02
N MET A 173 16.00 -7.74 -5.81
CA MET A 173 16.34 -8.62 -4.71
C MET A 173 15.20 -9.60 -4.38
N SER A 174 15.41 -10.89 -4.68
CA SER A 174 14.49 -11.97 -4.31
C SER A 174 15.01 -12.86 -3.18
N GLY A 175 16.22 -12.62 -2.68
CA GLY A 175 16.84 -13.44 -1.64
C GLY A 175 18.29 -13.06 -1.35
N GLY A 176 18.87 -13.71 -0.34
CA GLY A 176 20.21 -13.38 0.15
C GLY A 176 20.21 -12.26 1.20
N ILE A 177 21.40 -11.77 1.54
CA ILE A 177 21.61 -10.81 2.65
C ILE A 177 22.57 -9.69 2.22
N ILE A 178 22.21 -8.43 2.46
CA ILE A 178 23.12 -7.27 2.45
C ILE A 178 23.38 -6.88 3.90
N ASP A 179 24.64 -6.88 4.34
CA ASP A 179 24.99 -6.69 5.78
C ASP A 179 24.76 -5.26 6.29
N ARG A 180 24.75 -4.28 5.39
CA ARG A 180 24.63 -2.84 5.68
C ARG A 180 23.61 -2.24 4.70
N ASN A 181 23.94 -1.10 4.10
CA ASN A 181 23.02 -0.37 3.24
C ASN A 181 23.00 -0.90 1.80
N LEU A 182 21.87 -0.64 1.14
CA LEU A 182 21.72 -0.56 -0.32
C LEU A 182 21.58 0.92 -0.68
N VAL A 183 22.43 1.42 -1.58
CA VAL A 183 22.40 2.80 -2.08
C VAL A 183 22.49 2.78 -3.60
N THR A 184 21.67 3.58 -4.27
CA THR A 184 21.71 3.74 -5.74
C THR A 184 22.34 5.08 -6.12
N GLY A 185 21.73 6.26 -5.93
CA GLY A 185 22.48 7.50 -5.64
C GLY A 185 22.02 8.79 -6.33
N PHE A 186 22.18 8.89 -7.65
CA PHE A 186 21.58 9.96 -8.48
C PHE A 186 21.28 9.43 -9.89
N GLY A 187 20.06 9.70 -10.36
CA GLY A 187 19.45 9.14 -11.58
C GLY A 187 18.08 8.57 -11.24
N ASP A 188 17.24 8.24 -12.22
CA ASP A 188 15.91 7.66 -11.92
C ASP A 188 16.04 6.16 -11.59
N ASP A 189 16.08 5.83 -10.31
CA ASP A 189 16.42 4.50 -9.78
C ASP A 189 15.21 3.58 -9.58
N THR A 190 15.44 2.27 -9.60
CA THR A 190 14.40 1.23 -9.42
C THR A 190 14.88 0.11 -8.51
N ILE A 191 14.32 0.01 -7.30
CA ILE A 191 14.61 -1.06 -6.33
C ILE A 191 13.37 -1.95 -6.16
N VAL A 192 13.54 -3.26 -6.27
CA VAL A 192 12.48 -4.26 -6.07
C VAL A 192 12.93 -5.28 -5.03
N ILE A 193 12.28 -5.30 -3.86
CA ILE A 193 12.56 -6.26 -2.78
C ILE A 193 11.39 -7.24 -2.65
N SER A 194 11.57 -8.46 -3.16
CA SER A 194 10.63 -9.58 -3.02
C SER A 194 11.10 -10.64 -2.02
N GLY A 195 12.34 -10.58 -1.55
CA GLY A 195 12.87 -11.47 -0.52
C GLY A 195 14.29 -11.12 -0.09
N GLY A 196 14.76 -11.76 0.98
CA GLY A 196 16.10 -11.51 1.55
C GLY A 196 16.10 -10.51 2.73
N GLU A 197 17.28 -10.07 3.12
CA GLU A 197 17.52 -9.20 4.28
C GLU A 197 18.49 -8.07 3.90
N ILE A 198 18.13 -6.83 4.23
CA ILE A 198 19.03 -5.67 4.18
C ILE A 198 19.21 -5.21 5.62
N GLY A 199 20.41 -5.36 6.18
CA GLY A 199 20.69 -5.09 7.60
C GLY A 199 20.74 -3.61 7.96
N GLY A 200 20.98 -2.74 6.97
CA GLY A 200 21.00 -1.28 7.11
C GLY A 200 19.88 -0.60 6.33
N ASN A 201 20.16 0.59 5.82
CA ASN A 201 19.20 1.46 5.14
C ASN A 201 19.06 1.14 3.64
N ILE A 202 17.93 1.54 3.05
CA ILE A 202 17.82 1.82 1.61
C ILE A 202 17.89 3.35 1.44
N SER A 203 18.61 3.83 0.43
CA SER A 203 18.69 5.25 0.08
C SER A 203 18.85 5.41 -1.43
N VAL A 204 17.92 6.09 -2.10
CA VAL A 204 17.95 6.29 -3.56
C VAL A 204 18.46 7.68 -3.97
N SER A 205 18.23 8.69 -3.11
CA SER A 205 19.01 9.94 -2.94
C SER A 205 18.74 11.08 -3.92
N GLY A 206 18.33 10.85 -5.17
CA GLY A 206 18.00 11.99 -6.04
C GLY A 206 17.69 11.62 -7.49
N GLY A 207 16.41 11.59 -7.83
CA GLY A 207 15.90 11.16 -9.13
C GLY A 207 14.39 11.34 -9.23
N ALA A 208 13.74 10.50 -10.03
CA ALA A 208 12.33 10.16 -9.86
C ALA A 208 12.26 8.66 -9.54
N ASP A 209 12.57 8.33 -8.29
CA ASP A 209 12.98 7.00 -7.88
C ASP A 209 11.78 6.10 -7.54
N SER A 210 11.99 4.78 -7.62
CA SER A 210 10.95 3.81 -7.32
C SER A 210 11.43 2.67 -6.44
N LEU A 211 10.72 2.42 -5.34
CA LEU A 211 10.98 1.32 -4.41
C LEU A 211 9.72 0.48 -4.20
N THR A 212 9.78 -0.79 -4.61
CA THR A 212 8.71 -1.78 -4.40
C THR A 212 9.14 -2.85 -3.40
N VAL A 213 8.43 -2.98 -2.28
CA VAL A 213 8.63 -4.01 -1.25
C VAL A 213 7.42 -4.97 -1.24
N THR A 214 7.68 -6.24 -1.50
CA THR A 214 6.69 -7.35 -1.46
C THR A 214 7.12 -8.50 -0.54
N GLY A 215 8.34 -8.45 0.00
CA GLY A 215 8.89 -9.48 0.87
C GLY A 215 10.18 -9.05 1.56
N GLY A 216 10.85 -9.99 2.21
CA GLY A 216 12.13 -9.77 2.89
C GLY A 216 12.05 -8.88 4.14
N SER A 217 13.15 -8.22 4.49
CA SER A 217 13.19 -7.26 5.60
C SER A 217 14.28 -6.20 5.44
N VAL A 218 13.94 -4.95 5.77
CA VAL A 218 14.87 -3.80 5.83
C VAL A 218 15.06 -3.41 7.29
N GLY A 219 16.25 -3.66 7.84
CA GLY A 219 16.58 -3.45 9.25
C GLY A 219 16.80 -1.98 9.63
N GLY A 220 17.19 -1.16 8.67
CA GLY A 220 17.29 0.29 8.80
C GLY A 220 16.10 1.03 8.19
N GLU A 221 16.36 2.28 7.82
CA GLU A 221 15.40 3.23 7.27
C GLU A 221 15.31 3.13 5.75
N VAL A 222 14.19 3.56 5.18
CA VAL A 222 14.04 3.87 3.76
C VAL A 222 14.07 5.38 3.62
N ARG A 223 14.92 5.90 2.72
CA ARG A 223 14.93 7.30 2.29
C ARG A 223 14.80 7.35 0.78
N MET A 224 13.81 8.08 0.27
CA MET A 224 13.68 8.31 -1.17
C MET A 224 14.65 9.45 -1.56
N SER A 225 14.25 10.72 -1.49
CA SER A 225 14.95 11.83 -0.79
C SER A 225 14.74 13.19 -1.45
N VAL A 226 14.81 13.29 -2.78
CA VAL A 226 14.74 14.53 -3.56
C VAL A 226 14.25 14.20 -4.97
N GLY A 227 13.16 14.83 -5.37
CA GLY A 227 12.44 14.54 -6.61
C GLY A 227 11.22 13.64 -6.36
N ASN A 228 10.34 13.57 -7.37
CA ASN A 228 9.01 12.99 -7.23
C ASN A 228 9.06 11.45 -7.18
N ASP A 229 9.12 10.88 -5.98
CA ASP A 229 9.44 9.48 -5.73
C ASP A 229 8.18 8.60 -5.52
N SER A 230 8.33 7.31 -5.83
CA SER A 230 7.25 6.32 -5.75
C SER A 230 7.58 5.11 -4.88
N PHE A 231 6.87 4.99 -3.76
CA PHE A 231 7.00 3.88 -2.83
C PHE A 231 5.79 2.93 -2.88
N VAL A 232 6.04 1.63 -3.00
CA VAL A 232 5.00 0.60 -2.99
C VAL A 232 5.35 -0.47 -1.96
N TRP A 233 4.44 -0.74 -1.01
CA TRP A 233 4.61 -1.83 -0.04
C TRP A 233 3.37 -2.72 -0.06
N ASP A 234 3.49 -3.94 -0.60
CA ASP A 234 2.34 -4.79 -0.94
C ASP A 234 2.45 -6.21 -0.36
N GLY A 235 1.54 -6.55 0.56
CA GLY A 235 1.26 -7.90 1.05
C GLY A 235 2.34 -8.61 1.90
N GLY A 236 3.58 -8.14 1.88
CA GLY A 236 4.71 -8.81 2.52
C GLY A 236 5.86 -7.88 2.87
N GLY A 237 6.86 -8.42 3.56
CA GLY A 237 8.02 -7.66 4.03
C GLY A 237 7.81 -6.93 5.36
N ILE A 238 8.92 -6.51 5.99
CA ILE A 238 8.97 -5.72 7.23
C ILE A 238 10.05 -4.65 7.10
N ILE A 239 9.69 -3.38 7.30
CA ILE A 239 10.63 -2.25 7.39
C ILE A 239 10.71 -1.80 8.86
N TYR A 240 11.91 -1.82 9.43
CA TYR A 240 12.14 -1.60 10.87
C TYR A 240 12.46 -0.13 11.22
N GLY A 241 13.17 0.60 10.35
CA GLY A 241 13.36 2.05 10.47
C GLY A 241 12.15 2.83 9.97
N MET A 242 12.27 4.17 9.91
CA MET A 242 11.27 5.02 9.29
C MET A 242 11.28 4.88 7.76
N ILE A 243 10.18 5.31 7.15
CA ILE A 243 10.08 5.57 5.72
C ILE A 243 9.97 7.09 5.58
N ASP A 244 10.84 7.65 4.78
CA ASP A 244 11.09 9.09 4.61
C ASP A 244 11.08 9.32 3.10
N MET A 245 10.02 9.90 2.54
CA MET A 245 9.96 10.16 1.10
C MET A 245 10.87 11.36 0.78
N GLY A 246 10.61 12.52 1.39
CA GLY A 246 11.63 13.56 1.60
C GLY A 246 11.14 14.97 1.32
N GLY A 247 10.98 15.29 0.04
CA GLY A 247 10.50 16.59 -0.44
C GLY A 247 10.63 16.72 -1.96
N ASP A 248 9.80 17.60 -2.53
CA ASP A 248 9.13 17.42 -3.84
C ASP A 248 7.87 16.52 -3.70
N ASP A 249 7.04 16.37 -4.74
CA ASP A 249 5.69 15.77 -4.59
C ASP A 249 5.70 14.23 -4.73
N ASP A 250 5.49 13.52 -3.61
CA ASP A 250 5.73 12.07 -3.49
C ASP A 250 4.45 11.20 -3.47
N VAL A 251 4.57 9.92 -3.87
CA VAL A 251 3.45 8.96 -3.86
C VAL A 251 3.79 7.63 -3.19
N ALA A 252 3.14 7.35 -2.05
CA ALA A 252 3.22 6.05 -1.36
C ALA A 252 1.92 5.24 -1.52
N VAL A 253 2.04 3.95 -1.84
CA VAL A 253 0.92 3.01 -1.93
C VAL A 253 1.20 1.75 -1.11
N LEU A 254 0.51 1.64 0.03
CA LEU A 254 0.57 0.53 0.96
C LEU A 254 -0.64 -0.37 0.73
N ARG A 255 -0.43 -1.65 0.39
CA ARG A 255 -1.51 -2.60 0.08
C ARG A 255 -1.41 -3.90 0.87
N ASN A 256 -2.56 -4.47 1.24
CA ASN A 256 -2.65 -5.79 1.88
C ASN A 256 -1.80 -5.92 3.17
N LEU A 257 -1.53 -4.80 3.86
CA LEU A 257 -0.63 -4.74 5.01
C LEU A 257 -1.38 -4.79 6.34
N THR A 258 -0.74 -5.39 7.35
CA THR A 258 -1.25 -5.38 8.72
C THR A 258 -0.20 -4.89 9.70
N ALA A 259 -0.57 -4.77 10.98
CA ALA A 259 0.37 -4.56 12.09
C ALA A 259 1.51 -5.61 12.16
N ALA A 260 1.38 -6.79 11.52
CA ALA A 260 2.47 -7.76 11.42
C ALA A 260 3.62 -7.28 10.49
N ASN A 261 3.30 -6.48 9.47
CA ASN A 261 4.25 -5.85 8.55
C ASN A 261 4.74 -4.52 9.12
N MET A 262 3.81 -3.63 9.44
CA MET A 262 4.07 -2.21 9.71
C MET A 262 4.29 -1.88 11.19
N GLY A 263 3.92 -2.77 12.12
CA GLY A 263 3.86 -2.46 13.56
C GLY A 263 5.21 -2.16 14.25
N ARG A 264 6.31 -2.15 13.49
CA ARG A 264 7.67 -1.76 13.94
C ARG A 264 8.17 -0.47 13.30
N THR A 265 7.74 -0.17 12.08
CA THR A 265 8.00 1.10 11.37
C THR A 265 7.48 2.25 12.27
N PRO A 266 8.32 3.22 12.68
CA PRO A 266 7.93 4.25 13.64
C PRO A 266 7.19 5.42 13.00
N ALA A 267 7.53 5.78 11.77
CA ALA A 267 6.95 6.85 10.99
C ALA A 267 7.00 6.52 9.49
N ILE A 268 6.07 7.09 8.73
CA ILE A 268 5.97 7.06 7.27
C ILE A 268 5.63 8.50 6.86
N LEU A 269 6.68 9.24 6.50
CA LEU A 269 6.61 10.65 6.11
C LEU A 269 6.42 10.75 4.60
N GLY A 270 5.62 11.70 4.13
CA GLY A 270 5.84 12.32 2.82
C GLY A 270 7.03 13.27 2.95
N GLY A 271 6.79 14.58 2.98
CA GLY A 271 7.84 15.56 3.24
C GLY A 271 7.38 17.01 3.23
N GLU A 272 8.13 17.83 2.48
CA GLU A 272 7.70 19.14 1.98
C GLU A 272 7.27 18.98 0.50
N GLY A 273 5.96 18.87 0.23
CA GLY A 273 5.40 18.60 -1.12
C GLY A 273 3.86 18.70 -1.19
N ASP A 274 3.26 18.29 -2.31
CA ASP A 274 1.82 17.98 -2.45
C ASP A 274 1.59 16.43 -2.42
N ASP A 275 1.80 15.78 -1.26
CA ASP A 275 2.02 14.33 -1.18
C ASP A 275 0.77 13.44 -1.19
N GLY A 276 0.90 12.23 -1.74
CA GLY A 276 -0.18 11.25 -1.92
C GLY A 276 0.04 9.88 -1.25
N LEU A 277 -0.69 9.60 -0.17
CA LEU A 277 -0.73 8.28 0.49
C LEU A 277 -2.00 7.51 0.14
N THR A 278 -1.85 6.31 -0.45
CA THR A 278 -2.96 5.35 -0.62
C THR A 278 -2.77 4.15 0.30
N LEU A 279 -3.80 3.87 1.10
CA LEU A 279 -3.94 2.66 1.91
C LEU A 279 -5.04 1.78 1.30
N ASP A 280 -4.69 0.55 0.93
CA ASP A 280 -5.49 -0.37 0.11
C ASP A 280 -5.56 -1.75 0.79
N ASN A 281 -6.71 -2.18 1.33
CA ASN A 281 -6.80 -3.38 2.18
C ASN A 281 -5.75 -3.38 3.32
N VAL A 282 -5.65 -2.27 4.06
CA VAL A 282 -4.69 -2.09 5.16
C VAL A 282 -5.40 -2.11 6.51
N THR A 283 -4.93 -2.93 7.46
CA THR A 283 -5.41 -2.94 8.85
C THR A 283 -4.33 -2.38 9.79
N SER A 284 -4.53 -1.18 10.34
CA SER A 284 -3.52 -0.52 11.18
C SER A 284 -4.09 0.24 12.38
N ALA A 285 -3.24 0.38 13.40
CA ALA A 285 -3.33 1.38 14.46
C ALA A 285 -2.07 2.29 14.38
N GLY A 286 -1.86 3.16 15.37
CA GLY A 286 -0.74 4.09 15.43
C GLY A 286 -0.81 5.14 14.32
N VAL A 287 -1.97 5.79 14.14
CA VAL A 287 -2.23 6.68 12.99
C VAL A 287 -1.28 7.88 12.93
N ALA A 288 -0.72 8.30 14.07
CA ALA A 288 0.33 9.31 14.14
C ALA A 288 1.67 8.90 13.48
N ARG A 289 1.79 7.70 12.90
CA ARG A 289 2.91 7.34 12.01
C ARG A 289 2.87 8.08 10.68
N PHE A 290 1.67 8.40 10.18
CA PHE A 290 1.45 9.04 8.88
C PHE A 290 1.49 10.55 9.13
N GLN A 291 2.48 11.23 8.55
CA GLN A 291 2.78 12.65 8.79
C GLN A 291 3.29 13.27 7.47
N GLY A 292 2.99 14.55 7.19
CA GLY A 292 3.32 15.15 5.89
C GLY A 292 2.60 14.42 4.76
N TRP A 293 1.27 14.53 4.73
CA TRP A 293 0.45 13.91 3.68
C TRP A 293 -0.76 14.81 3.37
N GLU A 294 -0.75 15.43 2.21
CA GLU A 294 -1.77 16.36 1.70
C GLU A 294 -2.99 15.59 1.18
N SER A 295 -2.80 14.39 0.66
CA SER A 295 -3.87 13.54 0.12
C SER A 295 -3.77 12.09 0.63
N VAL A 296 -4.62 11.73 1.60
CA VAL A 296 -4.72 10.36 2.14
C VAL A 296 -6.00 9.68 1.63
N TYR A 297 -5.84 8.49 1.05
CA TYR A 297 -6.93 7.67 0.51
C TYR A 297 -7.03 6.33 1.25
N LEU A 298 -8.21 5.99 1.76
CA LEU A 298 -8.52 4.67 2.33
C LEU A 298 -9.43 3.91 1.35
N THR A 299 -8.95 2.75 0.89
CA THR A 299 -9.58 1.96 -0.17
C THR A 299 -9.65 0.47 0.16
N ASN A 300 -10.59 -0.24 -0.47
CA ASN A 300 -10.70 -1.70 -0.49
C ASN A 300 -10.65 -2.35 0.92
N ASP A 301 -11.67 -2.13 1.74
CA ASP A 301 -11.81 -2.66 3.11
C ASP A 301 -10.67 -2.25 4.07
N THR A 302 -10.04 -1.08 3.85
CA THR A 302 -9.03 -0.53 4.79
C THR A 302 -9.64 -0.18 6.16
N GLU A 303 -8.98 -0.60 7.22
CA GLU A 303 -9.38 -0.44 8.62
C GLU A 303 -8.31 0.34 9.40
N LEU A 304 -8.61 1.57 9.83
CA LEU A 304 -7.73 2.37 10.68
C LEU A 304 -8.32 2.56 12.08
N THR A 305 -7.55 2.17 13.10
CA THR A 305 -7.84 2.47 14.50
C THR A 305 -7.25 3.82 14.87
N MET A 306 -8.13 4.79 15.14
CA MET A 306 -7.80 6.20 15.41
C MET A 306 -7.38 6.39 16.88
N ASP A 307 -6.22 5.84 17.23
CA ASP A 307 -5.60 5.89 18.55
C ASP A 307 -4.86 7.20 18.87
N GLY A 308 -5.06 8.22 18.06
CA GLY A 308 -4.53 9.56 18.23
C GLY A 308 -5.13 10.56 17.23
N ALA A 309 -4.38 11.60 16.93
CA ALA A 309 -4.67 12.50 15.81
C ALA A 309 -4.01 11.98 14.53
N LEU A 310 -4.76 11.91 13.43
CA LEU A 310 -4.19 11.92 12.08
C LEU A 310 -4.00 13.39 11.69
N VAL A 311 -2.74 13.80 11.52
CA VAL A 311 -2.38 15.15 11.08
C VAL A 311 -2.21 15.12 9.56
N LEU A 312 -2.93 15.99 8.87
CA LEU A 312 -2.91 16.12 7.41
C LEU A 312 -2.17 17.39 6.99
N GLY A 313 -1.38 17.27 5.94
CA GLY A 313 -0.45 18.29 5.47
C GLY A 313 0.86 18.39 6.27
N ASP A 314 1.72 19.31 5.83
CA ASP A 314 3.04 19.61 6.38
C ASP A 314 3.16 21.12 6.80
N ALA A 315 4.38 21.66 6.90
CA ALA A 315 4.63 23.08 7.14
C ALA A 315 4.37 24.00 5.91
N GLY A 316 4.47 23.50 4.68
CA GLY A 316 4.25 24.21 3.43
C GLY A 316 2.76 24.27 3.01
N SER A 317 2.11 23.11 2.90
CA SER A 317 0.68 22.97 2.59
C SER A 317 -0.20 23.40 3.76
N GLY A 318 0.23 23.08 4.99
CA GLY A 318 -0.46 23.36 6.23
C GLY A 318 -1.76 22.61 6.48
N THR A 319 -2.21 21.75 5.57
CA THR A 319 -3.48 21.00 5.66
C THR A 319 -3.56 19.91 4.59
N GLY A 320 -4.54 19.01 4.70
CA GLY A 320 -4.78 17.98 3.69
C GLY A 320 -6.19 17.41 3.69
N VAL A 321 -6.36 16.37 2.87
CA VAL A 321 -7.63 15.72 2.53
C VAL A 321 -7.56 14.23 2.89
N LEU A 322 -8.50 13.76 3.72
CA LEU A 322 -8.76 12.33 3.89
C LEU A 322 -9.98 11.93 3.06
N SER A 323 -9.82 10.92 2.21
CA SER A 323 -10.91 10.30 1.45
C SER A 323 -11.11 8.85 1.89
N ILE A 324 -12.32 8.53 2.34
CA ILE A 324 -12.70 7.19 2.84
C ILE A 324 -13.68 6.58 1.84
N ASP A 325 -13.30 5.50 1.16
CA ASP A 325 -14.18 4.80 0.21
C ASP A 325 -15.34 4.06 0.89
N ALA A 326 -16.32 3.58 0.11
CA ALA A 326 -17.54 2.94 0.63
C ALA A 326 -17.32 1.57 1.32
N THR A 327 -16.09 1.05 1.31
CA THR A 327 -15.73 -0.23 1.92
C THR A 327 -14.98 -0.03 3.23
N SER A 328 -14.12 0.98 3.29
CA SER A 328 -13.19 1.29 4.39
C SER A 328 -13.87 1.81 5.66
N THR A 329 -13.18 1.65 6.81
CA THR A 329 -13.69 1.99 8.15
C THR A 329 -12.63 2.67 9.02
N LEU A 330 -13.00 3.79 9.65
CA LEU A 330 -12.30 4.38 10.79
C LEU A 330 -12.92 3.89 12.10
N PHE A 331 -12.11 3.35 13.00
CA PHE A 331 -12.52 2.96 14.36
C PHE A 331 -12.03 4.00 15.38
N GLY A 332 -12.95 4.69 16.06
CA GLY A 332 -12.64 5.75 17.03
C GLY A 332 -13.10 5.50 18.47
N GLY A 333 -13.83 4.40 18.71
CA GLY A 333 -14.39 4.04 20.00
C GLY A 333 -13.34 3.76 21.08
N GLY A 334 -13.57 4.28 22.28
CA GLY A 334 -12.69 4.24 23.44
C GLY A 334 -11.45 5.15 23.37
N LEU A 335 -11.24 5.86 22.25
CA LEU A 335 -9.97 6.52 21.93
C LEU A 335 -10.07 8.04 21.77
N ASN A 336 -11.27 8.56 21.48
CA ASN A 336 -11.52 9.98 21.19
C ASN A 336 -10.62 10.52 20.05
N GLY A 337 -10.45 9.70 19.00
CA GLY A 337 -9.58 9.99 17.86
C GLY A 337 -9.98 11.25 17.09
N SER A 338 -9.02 11.80 16.34
CA SER A 338 -9.21 13.06 15.62
C SER A 338 -8.51 13.13 14.28
N ILE A 339 -8.97 14.06 13.45
CA ILE A 339 -8.34 14.47 12.20
C ILE A 339 -8.11 15.99 12.27
N SER A 340 -6.89 16.43 11.99
CA SER A 340 -6.50 17.85 12.10
C SER A 340 -5.56 18.26 10.98
N PRO A 341 -5.57 19.53 10.55
CA PRO A 341 -4.52 20.10 9.71
C PRO A 341 -3.21 20.22 10.52
N PHE A 342 -2.08 20.31 9.82
CA PHE A 342 -0.79 20.62 10.42
C PHE A 342 -0.74 22.04 11.00
N LEU A 343 -1.19 23.05 10.24
CA LEU A 343 -1.19 24.43 10.71
C LEU A 343 -2.44 24.78 11.54
N ASN A 344 -2.19 25.28 12.74
CA ASN A 344 -3.25 25.74 13.65
C ASN A 344 -4.00 26.94 13.05
N GLY A 345 -5.30 26.75 12.78
CA GLY A 345 -6.17 27.76 12.16
C GLY A 345 -6.48 27.49 10.68
N SER A 346 -5.78 26.54 10.05
CA SER A 346 -6.25 25.89 8.82
C SER A 346 -7.46 24.99 9.08
N LEU A 347 -8.02 24.41 8.02
CA LEU A 347 -9.09 23.43 8.07
C LEU A 347 -8.71 22.24 7.20
N ALA A 348 -8.73 21.03 7.76
CA ALA A 348 -8.63 19.78 6.99
C ALA A 348 -9.91 19.54 6.19
N ARG A 349 -9.91 18.56 5.27
CA ARG A 349 -11.13 18.10 4.59
C ARG A 349 -11.27 16.59 4.67
N VAL A 350 -12.40 16.11 5.20
CA VAL A 350 -12.73 14.68 5.25
C VAL A 350 -13.90 14.39 4.31
N VAL A 351 -13.71 13.45 3.38
CA VAL A 351 -14.76 12.95 2.50
C VAL A 351 -15.07 11.50 2.89
N ASN A 352 -16.28 11.24 3.38
CA ASN A 352 -16.67 9.93 3.90
C ASN A 352 -17.77 9.27 3.07
N ALA A 353 -17.41 8.28 2.25
CA ALA A 353 -18.35 7.30 1.69
C ALA A 353 -18.41 6.00 2.53
N GLY A 354 -17.41 5.77 3.37
CA GLY A 354 -17.27 4.58 4.22
C GLY A 354 -17.90 4.71 5.60
N ARG A 355 -17.22 4.16 6.61
CA ARG A 355 -17.69 4.11 7.99
C ARG A 355 -16.78 4.88 8.94
N ILE A 356 -17.38 5.59 9.89
CA ILE A 356 -16.74 6.02 11.13
C ILE A 356 -17.49 5.32 12.26
N ASP A 357 -16.85 4.34 12.90
CA ASP A 357 -17.43 3.53 13.97
C ASP A 357 -16.85 3.94 15.32
N LEU A 358 -17.72 4.39 16.25
CA LEU A 358 -17.35 4.67 17.64
C LEU A 358 -17.85 3.55 18.59
N THR A 359 -18.66 2.61 18.08
CA THR A 359 -19.26 1.52 18.87
C THR A 359 -18.29 0.36 19.14
N ASN A 360 -17.06 0.44 18.64
CA ASN A 360 -15.98 -0.51 18.92
C ASN A 360 -15.33 -0.32 20.31
N GLY A 361 -15.70 0.73 21.05
CA GLY A 361 -15.17 1.05 22.38
C GLY A 361 -15.76 0.18 23.50
N ALA A 362 -14.91 -0.26 24.44
CA ALA A 362 -15.35 -1.06 25.59
C ALA A 362 -16.06 -0.25 26.71
N ALA A 363 -15.99 1.09 26.66
CA ALA A 363 -16.61 1.96 27.65
C ALA A 363 -18.11 2.17 27.43
N GLY A 364 -18.61 1.94 26.20
CA GLY A 364 -19.93 2.40 25.78
C GLY A 364 -19.99 3.92 25.59
N ALA A 365 -21.21 4.44 25.48
CA ALA A 365 -21.50 5.79 25.01
C ALA A 365 -20.75 6.91 25.76
N GLY A 366 -20.08 7.78 24.99
CA GLY A 366 -19.44 9.01 25.46
C GLY A 366 -18.26 9.49 24.61
N ASP A 367 -17.86 8.76 23.59
CA ASP A 367 -16.67 9.05 22.78
C ASP A 367 -16.89 10.20 21.78
N ARG A 368 -15.84 10.98 21.52
CA ARG A 368 -15.85 12.07 20.55
C ARG A 368 -14.85 11.84 19.42
N PHE A 369 -15.35 11.75 18.19
CA PHE A 369 -14.51 11.80 17.00
C PHE A 369 -14.44 13.23 16.47
N THR A 370 -13.25 13.84 16.48
CA THR A 370 -13.12 15.29 16.22
C THR A 370 -12.44 15.57 14.87
N ILE A 371 -13.16 16.25 13.98
CA ILE A 371 -12.65 16.73 12.69
C ILE A 371 -12.45 18.24 12.78
N THR A 372 -11.19 18.68 12.73
CA THR A 372 -10.82 20.11 12.67
C THR A 372 -10.81 20.56 11.22
N GLY A 373 -11.99 20.70 10.62
CA GLY A 373 -12.09 20.84 9.18
C GLY A 373 -13.51 20.75 8.62
N ASP A 374 -13.58 20.75 7.29
CA ASP A 374 -14.78 20.42 6.54
C ASP A 374 -15.01 18.89 6.53
N PHE A 375 -16.28 18.50 6.62
CA PHE A 375 -16.73 17.12 6.53
C PHE A 375 -17.78 16.99 5.41
N VAL A 376 -17.52 16.11 4.44
CA VAL A 376 -18.39 15.87 3.29
C VAL A 376 -18.86 14.42 3.35
N GLY A 377 -20.12 14.22 3.68
CA GLY A 377 -20.77 12.90 3.56
C GLY A 377 -21.01 12.55 2.09
N ALA A 378 -20.56 11.38 1.67
CA ALA A 378 -20.78 10.82 0.34
C ALA A 378 -21.60 9.53 0.43
N ASP A 379 -22.79 9.64 1.04
CA ASP A 379 -23.67 8.54 1.46
C ASP A 379 -23.06 7.58 2.51
N GLY A 380 -21.98 8.01 3.18
CA GLY A 380 -21.29 7.26 4.24
C GLY A 380 -22.08 7.13 5.55
N LEU A 381 -21.53 6.35 6.47
CA LEU A 381 -22.14 5.94 7.73
C LEU A 381 -21.30 6.37 8.93
N VAL A 382 -21.96 6.82 10.00
CA VAL A 382 -21.37 6.96 11.34
C VAL A 382 -22.15 6.09 12.31
N LEU A 383 -21.45 5.31 13.14
CA LEU A 383 -22.04 4.47 14.18
C LEU A 383 -21.71 5.07 15.54
N LEU A 384 -22.75 5.28 16.36
CA LEU A 384 -22.68 5.96 17.65
C LEU A 384 -23.36 5.12 18.73
N ASP A 385 -22.70 4.91 19.86
CA ASP A 385 -23.35 4.42 21.07
C ASP A 385 -24.14 5.54 21.75
N THR A 386 -25.34 5.22 22.22
CA THR A 386 -26.16 6.15 23.02
C THR A 386 -26.88 5.40 24.13
N VAL A 387 -26.88 5.92 25.35
CA VAL A 387 -27.77 5.45 26.42
C VAL A 387 -29.10 6.18 26.27
N LEU A 388 -30.03 5.63 25.47
CA LEU A 388 -31.30 6.32 25.15
C LEU A 388 -32.13 6.67 26.41
N GLY A 389 -32.19 7.95 26.74
CA GLY A 389 -32.86 8.52 27.91
C GLY A 389 -33.35 9.96 27.66
N ASP A 390 -33.12 10.87 28.61
CA ASP A 390 -33.48 12.29 28.53
C ASP A 390 -32.34 13.15 27.93
N ASP A 391 -32.47 14.48 27.95
CA ASP A 391 -31.48 15.42 27.40
C ASP A 391 -30.06 15.29 28.00
N SER A 392 -29.91 14.68 29.18
CA SER A 392 -28.62 14.46 29.84
C SER A 392 -27.92 13.15 29.45
N SER A 393 -28.52 12.36 28.56
CA SER A 393 -28.03 11.03 28.15
C SER A 393 -26.60 11.06 27.60
N ALA A 394 -25.81 10.06 28.00
CA ALA A 394 -24.52 9.79 27.39
C ALA A 394 -24.69 9.32 25.93
N SER A 395 -23.92 9.91 25.03
CA SER A 395 -23.86 9.56 23.61
C SER A 395 -22.47 9.83 23.07
N ASP A 396 -22.01 8.97 22.17
CA ASP A 396 -20.92 9.29 21.26
C ASP A 396 -21.31 10.45 20.34
N ARG A 397 -20.31 11.16 19.82
CA ARG A 397 -20.49 12.32 18.94
C ARG A 397 -19.46 12.38 17.83
N LEU A 398 -19.94 12.72 16.64
CA LEU A 398 -19.10 13.36 15.63
C LEU A 398 -19.00 14.86 15.99
N VAL A 399 -17.78 15.38 16.11
CA VAL A 399 -17.49 16.77 16.43
C VAL A 399 -16.83 17.44 15.23
N ILE A 400 -17.46 18.49 14.69
CA ILE A 400 -16.94 19.31 13.60
C ILE A 400 -16.46 20.64 14.20
N LEU A 401 -15.17 20.95 14.05
CA LEU A 401 -14.52 22.08 14.68
C LEU A 401 -14.03 23.08 13.62
N GLY A 402 -14.58 24.29 13.64
CA GLY A 402 -14.21 25.40 12.74
C GLY A 402 -14.77 25.33 11.30
N GLY A 403 -14.88 24.14 10.71
CA GLY A 403 -15.32 23.95 9.32
C GLY A 403 -16.82 23.70 9.12
N SER A 404 -17.19 23.07 8.01
CA SER A 404 -18.58 22.83 7.60
C SER A 404 -18.90 21.36 7.35
N ALA A 405 -20.07 20.90 7.82
CA ALA A 405 -20.61 19.58 7.46
C ALA A 405 -21.57 19.68 6.27
N SER A 406 -21.34 18.89 5.23
CA SER A 406 -22.14 18.91 3.99
C SER A 406 -22.31 17.52 3.39
N GLY A 407 -22.99 17.42 2.24
CA GLY A 407 -23.30 16.15 1.59
C GLY A 407 -24.39 15.36 2.32
N THR A 408 -24.22 14.03 2.41
CA THR A 408 -25.17 13.08 3.02
C THR A 408 -24.45 12.05 3.88
N THR A 409 -24.84 11.92 5.15
CA THR A 409 -24.32 10.93 6.10
C THR A 409 -25.46 10.25 6.86
N SER A 410 -25.38 8.93 6.98
CA SER A 410 -26.29 8.13 7.80
C SER A 410 -25.75 7.99 9.23
N LEU A 411 -26.61 8.14 10.25
CA LEU A 411 -26.29 7.92 11.66
C LEU A 411 -26.97 6.65 12.16
N SER A 412 -26.19 5.66 12.57
CA SER A 412 -26.67 4.44 13.23
C SER A 412 -26.50 4.57 14.74
N ILE A 413 -27.62 4.58 15.48
CA ILE A 413 -27.64 4.75 16.94
C ILE A 413 -27.78 3.39 17.62
N LEU A 414 -26.76 2.98 18.39
CA LEU A 414 -26.72 1.72 19.10
C LEU A 414 -27.05 1.94 20.59
N ASN A 415 -28.19 1.43 21.04
CA ASN A 415 -28.66 1.67 22.41
C ASN A 415 -27.86 0.88 23.45
N ARG A 416 -26.99 1.54 24.22
CA ARG A 416 -26.21 0.95 25.33
C ARG A 416 -27.03 0.89 26.62
N GLY A 417 -28.14 0.14 26.57
CA GLY A 417 -28.96 -0.17 27.75
C GLY A 417 -29.88 0.94 28.25
N GLY A 418 -30.05 2.03 27.50
CA GLY A 418 -31.01 3.09 27.81
C GLY A 418 -32.45 2.59 27.78
N VAL A 419 -33.24 3.00 28.78
CA VAL A 419 -34.64 2.57 28.98
C VAL A 419 -35.67 3.44 28.29
N GLY A 420 -35.25 4.59 27.74
CA GLY A 420 -36.12 5.62 27.15
C GLY A 420 -36.68 6.58 28.20
N ALA A 421 -36.59 7.88 27.91
CA ALA A 421 -37.22 8.95 28.68
C ALA A 421 -37.58 10.14 27.77
N SER A 422 -38.21 11.17 28.34
CA SER A 422 -38.61 12.36 27.60
C SER A 422 -37.46 13.36 27.50
N THR A 423 -37.05 13.71 26.29
CA THR A 423 -36.23 14.89 26.02
C THR A 423 -37.12 16.14 26.04
N ALA A 424 -36.85 17.07 26.95
CA ALA A 424 -37.65 18.28 27.19
C ALA A 424 -36.89 19.59 26.88
N VAL A 425 -35.61 19.52 26.53
CA VAL A 425 -34.75 20.66 26.20
C VAL A 425 -34.22 20.50 24.77
N ASP A 426 -32.91 20.34 24.56
CA ASP A 426 -32.31 20.27 23.24
C ASP A 426 -32.41 18.87 22.61
N GLY A 427 -32.53 17.81 23.40
CA GLY A 427 -32.36 16.41 22.99
C GLY A 427 -30.95 15.86 23.26
N ILE A 428 -30.74 14.59 22.93
CA ILE A 428 -29.45 13.90 23.11
C ILE A 428 -28.52 14.30 21.95
N MET A 429 -27.43 15.02 22.23
CA MET A 429 -26.50 15.49 21.20
C MET A 429 -25.70 14.33 20.58
N VAL A 430 -25.75 14.21 19.25
CA VAL A 430 -25.05 13.18 18.43
C VAL A 430 -24.10 13.77 17.38
N VAL A 431 -24.30 15.04 16.98
CA VAL A 431 -23.31 15.80 16.21
C VAL A 431 -23.13 17.18 16.85
N GLU A 432 -21.89 17.58 17.06
CA GLU A 432 -21.48 18.81 17.74
C GLU A 432 -20.74 19.72 16.76
N ALA A 433 -21.28 20.91 16.49
CA ALA A 433 -20.67 21.94 15.65
C ALA A 433 -20.02 23.00 16.56
N ALA A 434 -18.69 23.02 16.61
CA ALA A 434 -17.90 23.78 17.57
C ALA A 434 -17.01 24.86 16.90
N ASN A 435 -16.62 25.88 17.67
CA ASN A 435 -15.73 26.96 17.24
C ASN A 435 -16.17 27.68 15.93
N GLY A 436 -17.47 27.95 15.78
CA GLY A 436 -18.02 28.61 14.59
C GLY A 436 -18.33 27.68 13.41
N ALA A 437 -18.16 26.36 13.58
CA ALA A 437 -18.55 25.38 12.57
C ALA A 437 -20.05 25.45 12.21
N SER A 438 -20.38 24.99 11.01
CA SER A 438 -21.76 24.96 10.49
C SER A 438 -22.13 23.59 9.90
N THR A 439 -23.42 23.30 9.77
CA THR A 439 -23.89 22.03 9.17
C THR A 439 -25.03 22.26 8.17
N ALA A 440 -24.98 21.64 6.99
CA ALA A 440 -26.04 21.72 6.01
C ALA A 440 -27.30 20.96 6.47
N GLY A 441 -28.50 21.47 6.15
CA GLY A 441 -29.77 20.88 6.62
C GLY A 441 -30.07 19.44 6.16
N GLY A 442 -29.31 18.90 5.22
CA GLY A 442 -29.38 17.50 4.77
C GLY A 442 -28.15 16.65 5.13
N ALA A 443 -27.18 17.20 5.87
CA ALA A 443 -25.89 16.54 6.12
C ALA A 443 -26.02 15.21 6.88
N PHE A 444 -27.04 15.06 7.73
CA PHE A 444 -27.24 13.88 8.58
C PHE A 444 -28.69 13.36 8.55
N ALA A 445 -28.86 12.05 8.52
CA ALA A 445 -30.14 11.34 8.64
C ALA A 445 -29.99 10.06 9.50
N LEU A 446 -31.08 9.53 10.06
CA LEU A 446 -31.02 8.26 10.81
C LEU A 446 -31.01 7.04 9.88
N ASN A 447 -30.12 6.09 10.15
CA ASN A 447 -30.07 4.78 9.48
C ASN A 447 -31.15 3.81 10.03
N GLY A 448 -32.41 4.26 10.05
CA GLY A 448 -33.55 3.50 10.56
C GLY A 448 -34.13 4.02 11.88
N ARG A 449 -34.93 3.18 12.54
CA ARG A 449 -35.76 3.56 13.69
C ARG A 449 -35.01 3.43 15.01
N VAL A 450 -34.92 4.54 15.77
CA VAL A 450 -34.29 4.60 17.09
C VAL A 450 -35.38 4.66 18.17
N ALA A 451 -35.38 3.73 19.13
CA ALA A 451 -36.41 3.68 20.17
C ALA A 451 -35.93 2.97 21.45
N ALA A 452 -36.47 3.37 22.60
CA ALA A 452 -36.27 2.72 23.88
C ALA A 452 -37.53 2.86 24.77
N GLY A 453 -37.93 1.78 25.43
CA GLY A 453 -39.12 1.76 26.27
C GLY A 453 -40.38 2.20 25.51
N ALA A 454 -41.06 3.23 26.02
CA ALA A 454 -42.24 3.84 25.40
C ALA A 454 -41.91 5.01 24.44
N PHE A 455 -40.62 5.27 24.17
CA PHE A 455 -40.16 6.45 23.44
C PHE A 455 -39.52 6.09 22.10
N GLU A 456 -39.84 6.86 21.07
CA GLU A 456 -39.21 6.80 19.75
C GLU A 456 -38.50 8.12 19.47
N TYR A 457 -37.24 8.02 19.03
CA TYR A 457 -36.31 9.13 18.92
C TYR A 457 -36.13 9.52 17.46
N PHE A 458 -36.36 10.80 17.15
CA PHE A 458 -36.16 11.39 15.84
C PHE A 458 -34.99 12.37 15.88
N LEU A 459 -34.23 12.43 14.79
CA LEU A 459 -33.08 13.31 14.65
C LEU A 459 -33.51 14.71 14.19
N PHE A 460 -33.03 15.74 14.88
CA PHE A 460 -33.28 17.15 14.56
C PHE A 460 -31.96 17.92 14.50
N ARG A 461 -31.80 18.74 13.45
CA ARG A 461 -30.81 19.83 13.42
C ARG A 461 -31.31 21.01 14.24
N GLY A 462 -30.44 21.59 15.06
CA GLY A 462 -30.73 22.74 15.91
C GLY A 462 -31.40 22.36 17.23
N GLY A 463 -30.87 22.89 18.33
CA GLY A 463 -31.49 22.84 19.66
C GLY A 463 -32.73 23.72 19.80
N VAL A 464 -33.28 23.77 21.00
CA VAL A 464 -34.23 24.79 21.47
C VAL A 464 -33.45 25.99 22.05
N SER A 465 -32.26 25.74 22.62
CA SER A 465 -31.34 26.74 23.16
C SER A 465 -30.70 27.61 22.06
N GLN A 466 -30.51 28.91 22.31
CA GLN A 466 -29.83 29.80 21.36
C GLN A 466 -28.37 29.36 21.11
N GLY A 467 -27.90 29.48 19.86
CA GLY A 467 -26.51 29.16 19.47
C GLY A 467 -26.24 27.68 19.17
N THR A 468 -27.27 26.83 19.24
CA THR A 468 -27.17 25.38 18.97
C THR A 468 -27.60 24.99 17.56
N THR A 469 -27.84 25.96 16.66
CA THR A 469 -28.55 25.78 15.39
C THR A 469 -27.96 24.70 14.49
N ASP A 470 -26.67 24.45 14.59
CA ASP A 470 -25.88 23.60 13.70
C ASP A 470 -25.50 22.26 14.34
N ASN A 471 -25.78 22.08 15.64
CA ASN A 471 -25.71 20.79 16.33
C ASN A 471 -26.88 19.89 15.90
N TRP A 472 -26.74 18.58 16.12
CA TRP A 472 -27.80 17.60 15.86
C TRP A 472 -28.11 16.75 17.10
N TYR A 473 -29.40 16.55 17.32
CA TYR A 473 -29.95 15.97 18.55
C TYR A 473 -31.01 14.90 18.26
N LEU A 474 -31.01 13.82 19.04
CA LEU A 474 -32.13 12.89 19.13
C LEU A 474 -33.19 13.43 20.09
N ARG A 475 -34.44 13.55 19.65
CA ARG A 475 -35.57 13.92 20.51
C ARG A 475 -36.63 12.83 20.55
N SER A 476 -37.06 12.51 21.76
CA SER A 476 -38.10 11.52 22.04
C SER A 476 -39.49 12.03 21.67
N THR A 477 -40.35 11.11 21.22
CA THR A 477 -41.80 11.23 21.31
C THR A 477 -42.37 9.99 22.00
N VAL A 478 -43.50 10.11 22.69
CA VAL A 478 -44.18 8.95 23.28
C VAL A 478 -44.88 8.19 22.16
N VAL A 479 -44.55 6.91 22.00
CA VAL A 479 -45.22 6.01 21.05
C VAL A 479 -46.62 5.72 21.59
N THR A 480 -47.63 6.41 21.05
CA THR A 480 -49.02 6.03 21.29
C THR A 480 -49.29 4.69 20.60
N PRO A 481 -49.72 3.63 21.32
CA PRO A 481 -50.10 2.39 20.67
C PRO A 481 -51.30 2.67 19.73
N PRO A 482 -51.40 1.98 18.58
CA PRO A 482 -52.55 2.12 17.70
C PRO A 482 -53.83 1.82 18.50
N PRO A 483 -54.93 2.58 18.26
CA PRO A 483 -56.15 2.43 19.04
C PRO A 483 -56.62 0.97 18.96
N SER A 484 -56.91 0.38 20.12
CA SER A 484 -57.35 -1.00 20.20
C SER A 484 -58.61 -1.19 19.35
N VAL A 485 -58.53 -2.06 18.35
CA VAL A 485 -59.68 -2.46 17.55
C VAL A 485 -60.74 -2.95 18.53
N PRO A 486 -61.98 -2.40 18.53
CA PRO A 486 -63.01 -2.82 19.46
C PRO A 486 -63.20 -4.34 19.40
N ALA A 487 -63.23 -4.99 20.56
CA ALA A 487 -63.45 -6.42 20.63
C ALA A 487 -64.72 -6.77 19.83
N PRO A 488 -64.70 -7.79 18.95
CA PRO A 488 -65.83 -8.09 18.09
C PRO A 488 -67.11 -8.23 18.90
N GLN A 489 -68.08 -7.36 18.62
CA GLN A 489 -69.36 -7.37 19.32
C GLN A 489 -69.98 -8.78 19.22
N PRO A 490 -70.46 -9.38 20.32
CA PRO A 490 -71.02 -10.73 20.29
C PRO A 490 -72.06 -10.84 19.18
N ALA A 491 -71.85 -11.81 18.28
CA ALA A 491 -72.74 -12.02 17.14
C ALA A 491 -74.18 -12.25 17.65
N PRO A 492 -75.20 -11.61 17.05
CA PRO A 492 -76.59 -11.91 17.37
C PRO A 492 -76.85 -13.40 17.27
N ALA A 493 -77.58 -13.96 18.24
CA ALA A 493 -77.97 -15.37 18.21
C ALA A 493 -78.71 -15.66 16.88
N PRO A 494 -78.35 -16.74 16.15
CA PRO A 494 -78.94 -17.00 14.85
C PRO A 494 -80.45 -17.22 14.97
N PRO A 495 -81.26 -16.69 14.03
CA PRO A 495 -82.70 -16.88 14.05
C PRO A 495 -83.04 -18.37 13.87
N PRO A 496 -84.22 -18.82 14.35
CA PRO A 496 -84.69 -20.19 14.13
C PRO A 496 -84.70 -20.55 12.64
N LEU A 497 -84.28 -21.78 12.31
CA LEU A 497 -84.29 -22.28 10.94
C LEU A 497 -85.72 -22.49 10.44
N GLU A 498 -86.10 -21.78 9.38
CA GLU A 498 -87.37 -22.03 8.67
C GLU A 498 -87.32 -23.33 7.84
N PRO A 499 -88.46 -24.00 7.58
CA PRO A 499 -88.50 -25.23 6.79
C PRO A 499 -88.07 -25.01 5.32
N PRO A 500 -87.43 -26.02 4.68
CA PRO A 500 -86.94 -25.88 3.31
C PRO A 500 -88.08 -25.77 2.29
N VAL A 501 -87.97 -24.78 1.40
CA VAL A 501 -88.87 -24.57 0.26
C VAL A 501 -88.68 -25.68 -0.79
N PRO A 502 -89.74 -26.24 -1.40
CA PRO A 502 -89.62 -27.27 -2.44
C PRO A 502 -88.85 -26.80 -3.68
N ALA A 503 -88.07 -27.71 -4.28
CA ALA A 503 -87.32 -27.44 -5.50
C ALA A 503 -88.24 -27.28 -6.73
N PRO A 504 -87.92 -26.37 -7.68
CA PRO A 504 -88.73 -26.17 -8.89
C PRO A 504 -88.64 -27.36 -9.86
N PRO A 505 -89.69 -27.62 -10.68
CA PRO A 505 -89.75 -28.77 -11.57
C PRO A 505 -88.81 -28.64 -12.80
N PRO A 506 -88.42 -29.76 -13.45
CA PRO A 506 -87.49 -29.74 -14.59
C PRO A 506 -88.10 -29.15 -15.87
N GLN A 507 -87.28 -28.49 -16.69
CA GLN A 507 -87.69 -28.04 -18.03
C GLN A 507 -87.59 -29.19 -19.08
N PRO A 508 -88.45 -29.20 -20.11
CA PRO A 508 -88.42 -30.23 -21.18
C PRO A 508 -87.20 -30.11 -22.12
N PRO A 509 -86.79 -31.21 -22.78
CA PRO A 509 -85.67 -31.21 -23.72
C PRO A 509 -86.02 -30.61 -25.10
N GLU A 510 -85.02 -30.03 -25.77
CA GLU A 510 -85.15 -29.35 -27.07
C GLU A 510 -85.03 -30.31 -28.28
N PRO A 511 -85.76 -30.12 -29.41
CA PRO A 511 -85.75 -31.04 -30.55
C PRO A 511 -84.57 -30.85 -31.54
N PRO A 512 -84.21 -31.89 -32.34
CA PRO A 512 -83.11 -31.82 -33.31
C PRO A 512 -83.46 -31.10 -34.63
N ALA A 513 -82.46 -30.47 -35.26
CA ALA A 513 -82.63 -29.55 -36.38
C ALA A 513 -82.64 -30.18 -37.80
N PRO A 514 -83.42 -29.64 -38.76
CA PRO A 514 -83.30 -29.93 -40.21
C PRO A 514 -82.32 -28.98 -40.96
N PRO A 515 -81.92 -29.26 -42.22
CA PRO A 515 -80.68 -28.71 -42.79
C PRO A 515 -80.78 -27.82 -44.05
N VAL A 516 -79.81 -26.90 -44.17
CA VAL A 516 -79.09 -26.46 -45.40
C VAL A 516 -79.85 -25.84 -46.58
N ILE A 517 -79.49 -24.59 -46.90
CA ILE A 517 -79.00 -24.22 -48.25
C ILE A 517 -77.68 -23.44 -48.09
N THR A 518 -76.70 -23.66 -48.98
CA THR A 518 -75.36 -23.04 -48.93
C THR A 518 -75.03 -22.29 -50.21
N LYS A 519 -74.41 -21.11 -50.11
CA LYS A 519 -73.54 -20.59 -51.18
C LYS A 519 -72.10 -20.46 -50.68
N LEU A 520 -71.27 -21.38 -51.20
CA LEU A 520 -69.81 -21.29 -51.27
C LEU A 520 -69.41 -20.01 -52.06
N SER A 521 -68.17 -19.51 -52.06
CA SER A 521 -66.86 -20.17 -51.90
C SER A 521 -65.77 -19.12 -51.63
N ARG A 522 -64.55 -19.40 -51.14
CA ARG A 522 -63.93 -20.58 -50.51
C ARG A 522 -62.57 -20.15 -49.95
N ARG A 523 -62.21 -20.58 -48.73
CA ARG A 523 -60.81 -20.92 -48.40
C ARG A 523 -60.75 -22.36 -47.88
N ARG A 524 -59.69 -23.05 -48.28
CA ARG A 524 -59.31 -24.47 -48.15
C ARG A 524 -57.79 -24.44 -47.86
N LEU A 525 -57.11 -25.44 -47.31
CA LEU A 525 -57.39 -26.76 -46.69
C LEU A 525 -56.08 -27.12 -45.93
N CYS A 526 -56.07 -27.75 -44.75
CA CYS A 526 -55.87 -29.20 -44.50
C CYS A 526 -55.89 -29.42 -42.95
N LEU A 527 -56.41 -30.49 -42.30
CA LEU A 527 -56.57 -31.94 -42.62
C LEU A 527 -55.23 -32.71 -42.42
N PHE A 528 -55.06 -33.79 -41.64
CA PHE A 528 -55.84 -35.01 -41.30
C PHE A 528 -55.45 -35.52 -39.86
N ALA A 529 -55.82 -36.68 -39.23
CA ALA A 529 -56.74 -37.81 -39.49
C ALA A 529 -57.02 -38.69 -38.20
N LYS A 530 -58.21 -39.32 -38.17
CA LYS A 530 -58.57 -40.72 -37.75
C LYS A 530 -58.22 -41.36 -36.36
N LEU A 531 -59.31 -41.62 -35.61
CA LEU A 531 -59.85 -42.92 -35.10
C LEU A 531 -59.19 -43.80 -33.99
N CYS A 532 -60.05 -44.12 -33.00
CA CYS A 532 -60.35 -45.44 -32.39
C CYS A 532 -59.64 -46.02 -31.14
N ARG A 533 -60.45 -46.14 -30.06
CA ARG A 533 -60.55 -47.21 -29.02
C ARG A 533 -59.34 -47.58 -28.15
N GLY A 534 -59.54 -47.53 -26.82
CA GLY A 534 -59.17 -48.67 -25.95
C GLY A 534 -58.76 -48.43 -24.48
N ALA A 535 -59.74 -48.48 -23.56
CA ALA A 535 -59.57 -48.90 -22.14
C ALA A 535 -58.62 -48.06 -21.20
N VAL A 536 -58.53 -48.26 -19.88
CA VAL A 536 -59.47 -48.66 -18.79
C VAL A 536 -58.86 -48.27 -17.43
N ARG A 537 -59.65 -47.69 -16.49
CA ARG A 537 -59.29 -47.30 -15.08
C ARG A 537 -58.17 -46.23 -14.95
N GLY A 538 -58.09 -45.41 -13.88
CA GLY A 538 -59.09 -45.07 -12.86
C GLY A 538 -58.57 -45.08 -11.39
N ARG A 539 -59.12 -44.17 -10.56
CA ARG A 539 -59.03 -44.07 -9.07
C ARG A 539 -57.71 -43.48 -8.51
N ASP A 540 -57.78 -42.41 -7.68
CA ASP A 540 -58.16 -42.31 -6.24
C ASP A 540 -57.02 -42.77 -5.29
N ARG A 541 -56.77 -42.21 -4.10
CA ARG A 541 -57.20 -40.98 -3.38
C ARG A 541 -56.46 -40.95 -2.02
N ARG A 542 -56.63 -39.86 -1.24
CA ARG A 542 -56.34 -39.68 0.22
C ARG A 542 -54.84 -39.59 0.58
N GLY A 543 -54.43 -38.86 1.61
CA GLY A 543 -55.16 -37.85 2.41
C GLY A 543 -54.84 -37.83 3.91
N ARG A 544 -55.02 -36.65 4.54
CA ARG A 544 -54.66 -36.26 5.93
C ARG A 544 -53.14 -36.18 6.19
N ALA A 545 -52.56 -35.18 6.87
CA ALA A 545 -52.98 -34.15 7.85
C ALA A 545 -52.81 -34.54 9.34
N GLY A 546 -52.24 -33.59 10.10
CA GLY A 546 -51.69 -33.72 11.46
C GLY A 546 -50.27 -33.11 11.45
N LEU A 547 -50.02 -31.85 11.82
CA LEU A 547 -50.15 -31.20 13.13
C LEU A 547 -49.33 -31.88 14.23
N GLY A 548 -48.25 -31.21 14.65
CA GLY A 548 -47.38 -31.56 15.76
C GLY A 548 -46.29 -30.50 15.91
N ARG A 549 -46.31 -29.74 17.00
CA ARG A 549 -45.33 -28.68 17.35
C ARG A 549 -44.87 -28.92 18.78
N TRP A 550 -43.69 -28.39 19.11
CA TRP A 550 -43.09 -28.15 20.44
C TRP A 550 -42.08 -29.19 20.95
N ALA A 551 -40.96 -28.63 21.44
CA ALA A 551 -40.18 -29.06 22.62
C ALA A 551 -39.46 -30.42 22.60
N THR A 552 -38.33 -30.63 23.28
CA THR A 552 -37.26 -29.74 23.82
C THR A 552 -36.04 -30.63 24.09
N ASP A 553 -34.83 -30.04 24.14
CA ASP A 553 -33.60 -30.66 24.71
C ASP A 553 -33.11 -31.94 23.98
N GLY A 554 -31.90 -32.47 24.20
CA GLY A 554 -30.71 -31.95 24.88
C GLY A 554 -29.70 -33.06 25.22
N HIS A 555 -28.41 -32.72 25.16
CA HIS A 555 -27.24 -33.46 25.71
C HIS A 555 -26.71 -34.79 25.09
N ASP A 556 -25.42 -34.71 24.73
CA ASP A 556 -24.29 -35.64 24.98
C ASP A 556 -24.05 -36.95 24.20
N GLY A 557 -22.76 -37.36 24.22
CA GLY A 557 -22.19 -38.54 23.54
C GLY A 557 -21.62 -38.22 22.14
N ARG A 558 -20.39 -37.72 21.94
CA ARG A 558 -19.06 -37.99 22.56
C ARG A 558 -18.52 -39.40 22.23
N ARG A 559 -17.25 -39.46 21.78
CA ARG A 559 -16.41 -40.67 21.49
C ARG A 559 -16.67 -41.36 20.14
N ASP A 560 -15.68 -41.96 19.46
CA ASP A 560 -14.21 -41.93 19.63
C ASP A 560 -13.49 -42.13 18.26
N GLU A 561 -12.16 -42.15 18.26
CA GLU A 561 -11.26 -42.09 17.09
C GLU A 561 -11.24 -43.34 16.18
N GLY A 562 -10.68 -43.21 14.96
CA GLY A 562 -10.63 -44.29 13.97
C GLY A 562 -9.62 -44.12 12.82
N VAL A 563 -8.38 -43.72 13.11
CA VAL A 563 -7.32 -43.54 12.09
C VAL A 563 -6.84 -44.88 11.51
N SER A 564 -6.69 -44.97 10.18
CA SER A 564 -5.83 -45.98 9.53
C SER A 564 -5.33 -45.51 8.15
N ARG A 565 -4.07 -45.86 7.83
CA ARG A 565 -3.36 -45.51 6.58
C ARG A 565 -3.09 -46.78 5.75
N GLY A 566 -2.92 -46.66 4.43
CA GLY A 566 -2.46 -47.76 3.55
C GLY A 566 -2.06 -47.27 2.15
N ARG A 567 -1.12 -47.96 1.47
CA ARG A 567 -0.56 -47.58 0.15
C ARG A 567 -0.50 -48.76 -0.84
N GLY A 568 -0.70 -48.46 -2.13
CA GLY A 568 -0.14 -49.20 -3.28
C GLY A 568 -0.76 -50.56 -3.63
N PRO A 569 -0.28 -51.26 -4.68
CA PRO A 569 0.88 -50.93 -5.55
C PRO A 569 0.55 -50.87 -7.08
N ASP A 570 1.59 -51.00 -7.92
CA ASP A 570 1.67 -50.66 -9.36
C ASP A 570 1.22 -51.75 -10.37
N ALA A 571 0.95 -51.34 -11.64
CA ALA A 571 1.27 -52.10 -12.87
C ALA A 571 1.08 -51.27 -14.17
N GLY A 572 1.94 -51.52 -15.19
CA GLY A 572 1.73 -51.18 -16.62
C GLY A 572 1.94 -52.45 -17.49
N PRO A 573 2.42 -52.40 -18.75
CA PRO A 573 2.69 -51.27 -19.67
C PRO A 573 2.32 -51.55 -21.17
N ALA A 574 2.83 -50.71 -22.10
CA ALA A 574 3.05 -50.96 -23.55
C ALA A 574 1.80 -51.02 -24.50
N ASP A 575 1.87 -50.92 -25.84
CA ASP A 575 2.97 -50.73 -26.81
C ASP A 575 2.47 -50.14 -28.16
N ARG A 576 3.34 -49.49 -28.97
CA ARG A 576 3.22 -49.13 -30.43
C ARG A 576 1.99 -48.28 -30.89
N GLY A 577 2.08 -47.47 -31.96
CA GLY A 577 3.23 -47.07 -32.78
C GLY A 577 2.83 -46.43 -34.14
N GLY A 578 3.56 -45.39 -34.58
CA GLY A 578 3.38 -44.71 -35.88
C GLY A 578 2.28 -43.62 -35.90
N GLY A 579 2.36 -42.58 -36.73
CA GLY A 579 3.48 -42.14 -37.57
C GLY A 579 3.09 -41.09 -38.64
N GLY A 580 3.88 -40.01 -38.79
CA GLY A 580 3.87 -39.08 -39.94
C GLY A 580 2.63 -38.16 -40.09
N GLY A 581 2.79 -36.85 -39.85
CA GLY A 581 1.66 -35.91 -39.97
C GLY A 581 1.96 -34.41 -39.97
N CYS A 582 3.15 -33.97 -40.42
CA CYS A 582 3.48 -32.54 -40.44
C CYS A 582 2.87 -31.81 -41.65
N ALA A 583 1.92 -30.89 -41.39
CA ALA A 583 1.50 -29.86 -42.35
C ALA A 583 1.16 -28.55 -41.62
N ARG A 584 2.10 -27.60 -41.64
CA ARG A 584 1.89 -26.18 -41.29
C ARG A 584 1.63 -25.37 -42.58
N LEU A 585 1.36 -24.08 -42.39
CA LEU A 585 1.14 -23.01 -43.39
C LEU A 585 -0.27 -23.05 -44.05
N SER A 586 -1.08 -21.99 -44.09
CA SER A 586 -0.86 -20.54 -44.27
C SER A 586 -0.56 -20.11 -45.71
N ARG A 587 -1.48 -19.31 -46.31
CA ARG A 587 -1.17 -18.00 -46.92
C ARG A 587 -2.40 -17.26 -47.47
N ARG A 588 -2.47 -15.95 -47.16
CA ARG A 588 -2.83 -14.78 -47.99
C ARG A 588 -3.98 -14.87 -49.02
N GLY A 589 -4.85 -13.85 -49.01
CA GLY A 589 -5.08 -13.06 -50.24
C GLY A 589 -6.42 -12.33 -50.48
N LEU A 590 -6.39 -11.00 -50.33
CA LEU A 590 -7.08 -9.97 -51.17
C LEU A 590 -8.62 -9.77 -51.12
N CYS A 591 -8.98 -8.49 -51.37
CA CYS A 591 -10.33 -7.90 -51.57
C CYS A 591 -11.32 -7.94 -50.37
N GLY A 592 -12.08 -6.87 -50.05
CA GLY A 592 -12.03 -5.48 -50.51
C GLY A 592 -13.34 -4.68 -50.25
N VAL A 593 -13.29 -3.36 -50.49
CA VAL A 593 -14.43 -2.42 -50.71
C VAL A 593 -15.24 -1.92 -49.49
N ARG A 594 -15.37 -0.57 -49.43
CA ARG A 594 -16.38 0.34 -48.79
C ARG A 594 -17.39 -0.24 -47.78
N GLY A 595 -17.55 0.47 -46.65
CA GLY A 595 -18.77 0.38 -45.80
C GLY A 595 -19.80 1.48 -46.08
N LEU A 596 -21.05 1.30 -45.63
CA LEU A 596 -22.03 2.38 -45.39
C LEU A 596 -23.22 1.94 -44.50
N ALA A 597 -23.70 2.88 -43.67
CA ALA A 597 -25.10 3.11 -43.25
C ALA A 597 -25.90 2.14 -42.33
N VAL A 598 -26.19 2.65 -41.12
CA VAL A 598 -27.54 2.81 -40.50
C VAL A 598 -28.34 1.58 -40.01
N GLY A 599 -28.83 1.66 -38.77
CA GLY A 599 -30.01 0.91 -38.29
C GLY A 599 -30.28 0.99 -36.79
N ALA A 600 -31.17 1.88 -36.32
CA ALA A 600 -31.58 1.97 -34.91
C ALA A 600 -33.08 2.27 -34.74
N VAL A 601 -33.73 1.61 -33.77
CA VAL A 601 -35.16 1.72 -33.38
C VAL A 601 -35.19 1.49 -31.85
N ARG A 602 -35.46 2.50 -30.99
CA ARG A 602 -36.75 3.11 -30.57
C ARG A 602 -37.70 2.10 -29.88
N GLY A 603 -38.44 2.45 -28.83
CA GLY A 603 -38.69 3.74 -28.14
C GLY A 603 -39.65 3.53 -26.94
N SER A 604 -40.38 4.49 -26.35
CA SER A 604 -40.44 5.98 -26.47
C SER A 604 -41.47 6.58 -25.45
N CYS A 605 -41.53 7.92 -25.38
CA CYS A 605 -42.67 8.79 -24.95
C CYS A 605 -42.88 9.11 -23.44
N SER A 606 -43.37 10.30 -23.03
CA SER A 606 -43.60 11.63 -23.68
C SER A 606 -44.06 12.66 -22.61
N ALA A 607 -44.08 14.00 -22.80
CA ALA A 607 -43.61 14.87 -23.89
C ALA A 607 -42.63 15.97 -23.37
N VAL A 608 -42.78 17.31 -23.40
CA VAL A 608 -43.82 18.30 -23.82
C VAL A 608 -43.13 19.46 -24.62
N GLU A 609 -43.88 20.47 -25.06
CA GLU A 609 -43.52 21.54 -26.01
C GLU A 609 -43.32 22.95 -25.33
N PHE A 610 -42.93 24.09 -25.96
CA PHE A 610 -42.91 24.51 -27.39
C PHE A 610 -41.97 25.74 -27.68
N ARG A 611 -41.37 25.83 -28.90
CA ARG A 611 -40.92 27.03 -29.72
C ARG A 611 -40.03 28.16 -29.12
N GLY A 612 -39.09 28.81 -29.83
CA GLY A 612 -38.46 28.61 -31.16
C GLY A 612 -37.97 29.90 -31.88
N VAL A 613 -36.99 29.80 -32.82
CA VAL A 613 -36.57 30.81 -33.86
C VAL A 613 -35.72 32.02 -33.36
N SER A 614 -34.67 32.59 -34.01
CA SER A 614 -34.03 32.49 -35.36
C SER A 614 -32.47 32.70 -35.33
N ALA A 615 -31.79 32.80 -36.49
CA ALA A 615 -30.31 32.97 -36.61
C ALA A 615 -29.81 33.90 -37.77
N ALA A 616 -28.58 34.44 -37.65
CA ALA A 616 -27.68 35.01 -38.69
C ALA A 616 -26.28 35.30 -38.05
N GLN A 617 -25.12 34.84 -38.52
CA GLN A 617 -24.30 35.24 -39.70
C GLN A 617 -23.60 36.63 -39.59
N GLY A 618 -22.25 36.64 -39.67
CA GLY A 618 -21.39 37.84 -39.83
C GLY A 618 -20.83 37.98 -41.27
N PRO A 619 -19.60 38.50 -41.55
CA PRO A 619 -18.57 39.07 -40.65
C PRO A 619 -17.88 40.38 -41.16
N GLY A 620 -16.85 40.87 -40.44
CA GLY A 620 -15.63 41.45 -41.06
C GLY A 620 -15.29 42.95 -40.88
N GLY A 621 -14.00 43.27 -41.11
CA GLY A 621 -13.50 44.59 -41.55
C GLY A 621 -13.07 45.63 -40.50
N ALA A 622 -11.92 46.28 -40.69
CA ALA A 622 -11.42 47.39 -39.85
C ALA A 622 -10.82 48.53 -40.70
N THR A 623 -10.96 49.80 -40.26
CA THR A 623 -10.14 50.97 -40.69
C THR A 623 -10.44 52.25 -39.89
N GLY A 624 -9.40 53.04 -39.55
CA GLY A 624 -9.43 54.52 -39.59
C GLY A 624 -9.81 55.33 -38.31
N GLY A 625 -8.98 56.34 -37.99
CA GLY A 625 -9.32 57.50 -37.11
C GLY A 625 -9.50 58.79 -37.94
N PRO A 626 -9.11 60.03 -37.49
CA PRO A 626 -8.53 60.43 -36.19
C PRO A 626 -9.05 61.78 -35.59
N ALA A 627 -8.54 62.17 -34.40
CA ALA A 627 -8.54 63.53 -33.76
C ALA A 627 -9.89 64.22 -33.38
N GLY A 628 -10.01 65.08 -32.36
CA GLY A 628 -9.14 65.39 -31.20
C GLY A 628 -9.04 66.89 -30.82
N ARG A 629 -9.52 67.34 -29.63
CA ARG A 629 -9.12 68.59 -28.89
C ARG A 629 -9.91 68.92 -27.58
N ARG A 630 -9.20 69.51 -26.59
CA ARG A 630 -9.55 70.67 -25.70
C ARG A 630 -10.22 70.58 -24.28
N VAL A 631 -9.37 70.73 -23.23
CA VAL A 631 -9.41 71.63 -22.00
C VAL A 631 -10.48 71.44 -20.85
N PRO A 632 -10.46 72.13 -19.64
CA PRO A 632 -10.08 71.46 -18.36
C PRO A 632 -10.95 71.77 -17.08
N ASP A 633 -10.38 71.47 -15.90
CA ASP A 633 -10.75 71.67 -14.47
C ASP A 633 -11.32 73.03 -14.01
N PRO A 634 -11.79 73.14 -12.73
CA PRO A 634 -10.97 73.89 -11.74
C PRO A 634 -11.05 73.52 -10.21
N TRP A 635 -9.88 73.52 -9.55
CA TRP A 635 -9.53 74.11 -8.21
C TRP A 635 -10.12 73.55 -6.89
N CYS A 636 -9.43 73.56 -5.71
CA CYS A 636 -8.07 73.98 -5.26
C CYS A 636 -7.65 73.10 -4.03
N GLY A 637 -6.65 73.32 -3.15
CA GLY A 637 -5.63 74.37 -2.82
C GLY A 637 -5.49 74.52 -1.27
N GLY A 638 -4.37 74.83 -0.59
CA GLY A 638 -2.97 75.14 -0.97
C GLY A 638 -2.10 75.51 0.27
N VAL A 639 -1.06 76.36 0.12
CA VAL A 639 -0.17 76.99 1.15
C VAL A 639 1.05 76.13 1.67
N ARG A 640 2.05 76.81 2.27
CA ARG A 640 3.51 76.50 2.37
C ARG A 640 4.09 76.95 3.76
N PRO A 641 5.41 76.91 4.11
CA PRO A 641 6.67 76.63 3.34
C PRO A 641 7.54 75.48 3.91
N GLY A 642 8.66 75.01 3.32
CA GLY A 642 9.56 75.40 2.20
C GLY A 642 10.52 74.22 1.90
N ASP A 643 11.82 74.29 1.55
CA ASP A 643 12.75 75.18 0.78
C ASP A 643 14.17 74.56 1.01
N ARG A 644 15.05 74.09 0.10
CA ARG A 644 15.34 74.19 -1.37
C ARG A 644 15.64 72.75 -1.93
N GLY A 645 16.19 72.42 -3.11
CA GLY A 645 16.85 73.11 -4.25
C GLY A 645 18.40 73.13 -4.19
N GLY A 646 19.18 72.69 -5.19
CA GLY A 646 18.87 72.13 -6.51
C GLY A 646 20.08 72.08 -7.49
N GLY A 647 19.96 71.37 -8.63
CA GLY A 647 20.99 71.17 -9.70
C GLY A 647 21.26 69.67 -9.96
N ALA A 648 21.26 69.08 -11.18
CA ALA A 648 21.83 69.39 -12.51
C ALA A 648 23.29 68.88 -12.70
N SER A 649 23.73 68.23 -13.80
CA SER A 649 23.01 67.67 -14.98
C SER A 649 23.92 66.84 -15.94
N ARG A 650 23.36 65.79 -16.58
CA ARG A 650 23.72 65.16 -17.90
C ARG A 650 25.10 64.47 -18.14
N GLY A 651 25.04 63.21 -18.60
CA GLY A 651 25.97 62.55 -19.56
C GLY A 651 27.32 62.03 -19.00
N ALA A 652 28.07 61.16 -19.70
CA ALA A 652 27.76 60.25 -20.82
C ALA A 652 28.93 59.24 -21.05
N ASP A 653 28.62 58.10 -21.70
CA ASP A 653 29.52 57.21 -22.48
C ASP A 653 30.70 56.44 -21.82
N ALA A 654 31.22 55.49 -22.62
CA ALA A 654 32.54 54.82 -22.60
C ALA A 654 32.77 53.55 -21.73
N ASP A 655 32.53 52.42 -22.40
CA ASP A 655 33.34 51.18 -22.52
C ASP A 655 34.76 51.07 -21.92
N GLY A 656 35.17 49.82 -21.68
CA GLY A 656 36.56 49.37 -21.48
C GLY A 656 36.83 48.88 -20.05
N GLY A 657 37.22 47.63 -19.77
CA GLY A 657 37.67 46.54 -20.64
C GLY A 657 39.19 46.44 -20.63
N GLY A 658 39.75 45.45 -19.90
CA GLY A 658 41.20 45.30 -19.76
C GLY A 658 41.62 44.25 -18.73
N GLU A 659 41.70 42.99 -19.15
CA GLU A 659 42.41 41.94 -18.42
C GLU A 659 43.93 42.18 -18.47
N CYS A 660 44.64 41.80 -17.40
CA CYS A 660 45.97 41.20 -17.52
C CYS A 660 46.31 40.43 -16.24
N ALA A 661 47.09 39.35 -16.36
CA ALA A 661 47.25 38.35 -15.32
C ALA A 661 48.72 38.06 -14.96
N GLN A 662 48.90 37.15 -13.99
CA GLN A 662 50.11 36.37 -13.68
C GLN A 662 51.29 37.09 -13.00
N ARG A 663 51.73 36.52 -11.87
CA ARG A 663 52.95 35.67 -11.83
C ARG A 663 53.00 34.78 -10.58
N ARG A 664 53.86 33.74 -10.62
CA ARG A 664 53.97 32.63 -9.64
C ARG A 664 55.27 32.69 -8.82
N GLY A 665 55.28 32.03 -7.66
CA GLY A 665 56.46 31.63 -6.85
C GLY A 665 56.07 31.41 -5.38
N ALA A 666 55.99 30.17 -4.86
CA ALA A 666 57.08 29.40 -4.22
C ALA A 666 57.75 30.17 -3.05
N GLY A 667 57.82 29.72 -1.79
CA GLY A 667 57.73 28.37 -1.18
C GLY A 667 59.10 27.99 -0.56
N GLY A 668 59.26 27.48 0.67
CA GLY A 668 58.34 27.09 1.77
C GLY A 668 59.13 26.81 3.07
N LEU A 669 58.64 25.92 3.96
CA LEU A 669 59.20 25.53 5.29
C LEU A 669 59.11 26.64 6.38
N GLY A 670 58.97 26.37 7.70
CA GLY A 670 58.85 25.10 8.46
C GLY A 670 58.37 25.37 9.91
N CYS A 671 58.03 24.32 10.69
CA CYS A 671 57.25 24.41 11.94
C CYS A 671 58.06 24.72 13.23
N PHE A 672 57.42 25.34 14.25
CA PHE A 672 57.15 24.71 15.57
C PHE A 672 56.34 25.56 16.60
N ALA A 673 55.70 24.85 17.54
CA ALA A 673 55.31 25.23 18.92
C ALA A 673 54.16 26.24 19.22
N GLY A 674 53.26 25.83 20.12
CA GLY A 674 52.25 26.67 20.81
C GLY A 674 51.19 25.84 21.55
N SER A 675 51.11 25.95 22.89
CA SER A 675 50.15 25.23 23.78
C SER A 675 49.33 26.25 24.62
N ALA A 676 48.40 25.95 25.55
CA ALA A 676 48.00 24.73 26.26
C ALA A 676 46.59 24.85 26.91
N ALA A 677 46.12 23.77 27.56
CA ALA A 677 45.06 23.68 28.60
C ALA A 677 43.59 23.99 28.18
N GLY A 678 42.54 23.47 28.85
CA GLY A 678 42.43 22.62 30.06
C GLY A 678 41.92 23.41 31.29
N ALA A 679 41.06 22.89 32.18
CA ALA A 679 40.37 21.59 32.30
C ALA A 679 39.06 21.74 33.14
N ALA A 680 38.34 20.65 33.45
CA ALA A 680 37.02 20.66 34.11
C ALA A 680 37.04 20.25 35.60
N ALA A 681 36.08 20.74 36.41
CA ALA A 681 35.58 20.05 37.63
C ALA A 681 34.29 20.67 38.24
N LYS A 682 33.24 19.83 38.37
CA LYS A 682 32.13 19.68 39.35
C LYS A 682 31.57 20.85 40.26
N PRO A 683 30.33 20.69 40.81
CA PRO A 683 29.56 21.77 41.45
C PRO A 683 29.54 21.77 43.00
N GLU A 684 29.16 22.91 43.58
CA GLU A 684 28.58 23.05 44.94
C GLU A 684 27.33 23.97 44.91
N ALA A 685 26.65 24.14 46.05
CA ALA A 685 25.21 24.42 46.10
C ALA A 685 24.76 25.69 46.86
N GLY A 686 23.53 26.13 46.56
CA GLY A 686 22.74 27.08 47.35
C GLY A 686 21.36 27.33 46.70
N GLN A 687 20.28 27.64 47.42
CA GLN A 687 20.09 27.62 48.88
C GLN A 687 18.57 27.57 49.17
N PHE A 688 18.10 26.62 50.00
CA PHE A 688 16.68 26.54 50.41
C PHE A 688 16.47 27.17 51.80
N GLY A 689 15.36 27.90 51.98
CA GLY A 689 14.92 28.45 53.27
C GLY A 689 13.55 27.92 53.68
N GLY A 690 13.48 27.01 54.65
CA GLY A 690 12.22 26.33 54.99
C GLY A 690 12.20 25.52 56.30
N ARG A 691 12.24 26.21 57.45
CA ARG A 691 11.85 25.75 58.81
C ARG A 691 12.37 24.37 59.32
N VAL A 692 13.41 24.45 60.15
CA VAL A 692 13.48 23.95 61.56
C VAL A 692 12.77 22.63 61.91
N VAL A 693 13.55 21.60 62.33
CA VAL A 693 13.48 20.98 63.67
C VAL A 693 14.77 20.16 63.98
N ARG A 694 15.05 19.99 65.28
CA ARG A 694 16.09 19.23 66.03
C ARG A 694 16.36 17.79 65.52
N GLN A 695 17.43 17.06 65.87
CA GLN A 695 18.79 17.28 66.46
C GLN A 695 19.50 15.89 66.48
N ARG A 696 20.82 15.82 66.22
CA ARG A 696 21.81 14.83 66.76
C ARG A 696 21.54 13.30 66.54
N SER A 697 22.49 12.38 66.61
CA SER A 697 23.98 12.39 66.58
C SER A 697 24.49 10.95 66.37
N GLU A 698 25.69 10.79 65.77
CA GLU A 698 26.51 9.54 65.80
C GLU A 698 25.89 8.28 65.13
N GLY A 699 26.65 7.22 64.80
CA GLY A 699 28.11 7.10 64.73
C GLY A 699 28.65 5.66 64.73
N ARG A 700 29.42 5.31 63.69
CA ARG A 700 30.42 4.20 63.60
C ARG A 700 29.99 2.71 63.53
N ALA A 701 30.63 2.06 62.54
CA ALA A 701 31.38 0.78 62.61
C ALA A 701 30.72 -0.58 62.26
N LEU A 702 31.51 -1.37 61.53
CA LEU A 702 31.32 -2.78 61.16
C LEU A 702 31.95 -3.73 62.21
N PRO A 703 31.69 -5.04 62.14
CA PRO A 703 32.79 -5.97 61.78
C PRO A 703 32.41 -7.04 60.72
N ARG A 704 33.27 -8.04 60.51
CA ARG A 704 33.32 -8.99 59.36
C ARG A 704 33.11 -10.47 59.77
N SER A 705 32.78 -11.30 58.76
CA SER A 705 33.00 -12.78 58.66
C SER A 705 32.14 -13.67 59.61
N ALA A 706 31.78 -14.94 59.32
CA ALA A 706 31.96 -15.88 58.19
C ALA A 706 30.70 -16.80 58.11
N GLY A 707 30.52 -17.83 57.26
CA GLY A 707 31.33 -18.44 56.18
C GLY A 707 30.87 -19.90 55.87
N GLY A 708 30.89 -20.34 54.60
CA GLY A 708 30.26 -21.61 54.15
C GLY A 708 28.75 -21.48 53.90
N GLY A 709 28.04 -22.39 53.22
CA GLY A 709 28.42 -23.63 52.50
C GLY A 709 27.30 -24.04 51.52
N ALA A 710 27.53 -25.02 50.64
CA ALA A 710 26.66 -25.27 49.49
C ALA A 710 25.52 -26.28 49.70
N ALA A 711 24.37 -26.04 49.06
CA ALA A 711 23.45 -27.05 48.51
C ALA A 711 22.53 -26.43 47.45
N ARG A 712 22.07 -27.23 46.48
CA ARG A 712 21.00 -26.90 45.51
C ARG A 712 19.97 -28.05 45.51
N GLN A 713 18.79 -27.76 44.97
CA GLN A 713 17.90 -28.70 44.25
C GLN A 713 16.95 -29.61 45.05
N ALA A 714 15.71 -29.12 45.21
CA ALA A 714 14.42 -29.81 45.04
C ALA A 714 13.42 -28.67 44.70
N ASP A 715 12.68 -28.69 43.59
CA ASP A 715 11.53 -29.55 43.26
C ASP A 715 10.33 -29.35 44.19
N GLY A 716 9.20 -28.99 43.60
CA GLY A 716 8.00 -28.51 44.30
C GLY A 716 6.92 -28.02 43.33
N ALA A 717 6.46 -28.91 42.46
CA ALA A 717 5.19 -28.73 41.77
C ALA A 717 4.06 -29.15 42.73
N ASP A 718 2.95 -28.42 42.73
CA ASP A 718 1.69 -28.90 43.30
C ASP A 718 0.52 -28.44 42.41
N GLU A 719 -0.59 -29.15 42.50
CA GLU A 719 -1.68 -29.19 41.52
C GLU A 719 -3.02 -28.82 42.19
N LEU A 720 -4.10 -28.65 41.40
CA LEU A 720 -5.50 -28.73 41.85
C LEU A 720 -6.00 -27.59 42.79
N VAL A 721 -7.29 -27.21 42.83
CA VAL A 721 -8.33 -27.21 41.79
C VAL A 721 -9.40 -26.15 42.11
N ARG A 722 -10.20 -25.78 41.09
CA ARG A 722 -11.54 -25.11 41.08
C ARG A 722 -12.12 -24.58 42.41
N GLY A 723 -12.57 -23.32 42.39
CA GLY A 723 -13.50 -22.78 43.40
C GLY A 723 -14.95 -23.27 43.24
N GLY A 724 -15.79 -22.89 44.21
CA GLY A 724 -17.24 -23.09 44.22
C GLY A 724 -17.95 -22.06 45.12
N CYS A 725 -19.19 -21.72 44.79
CA CYS A 725 -20.01 -20.71 45.50
C CYS A 725 -20.42 -21.20 46.91
N HIS A 726 -20.89 -20.37 47.86
CA HIS A 726 -21.91 -19.32 47.75
C HIS A 726 -22.02 -18.45 49.03
N ALA A 727 -22.85 -17.41 48.93
CA ALA A 727 -23.48 -16.62 50.02
C ALA A 727 -22.61 -15.52 50.68
N GLY A 728 -23.19 -14.32 50.76
CA GLY A 728 -22.57 -13.05 51.13
C GLY A 728 -23.26 -11.92 50.38
#